data_AF-W7T0B2-F1
#
_entry.id   AF-W7T0B2-F1
#
_cell.length_a   1.000
_cell.length_b   1.000
_cell.length_c   1.000
_cell.angle_alpha   90.00
_cell.angle_beta   90.00
_cell.angle_gamma   90.00
#
_symmetry.space_group_name_H-M   'P 1'
#
loop_
_entity.id
_entity.type
_entity.pdbx_description
1 polymer ?
#
loop_
_entity_poly.entity_id
_entity_poly.type
_entity_poly.pdbx_seq_one_letter_code
_entity_poly.pdbx_strand_id
1 'polypeptide(L)'
;MPAVDGLRNTFTGTNHGNFVQAHRIDYVHVERACAEPLDIGDVRLRTDLPRTLDPGDPECVGREKERARLVEALGQGRNVQLIGPAGIGKTTLLRHAAHRNLLTIPDIEALVWPASRLPDADEILRAVVARCCEFPPDRPIPSPVLRHALTGLRALVIVEDPLCTAEDLATVVGAMPHSRFVVSTDRVDLGHLDVEVLLAGLPVRAGRQLLRSRFNGRLPAATRKRVEELCEGYGHRPDDIIRLGSYLAAARTQQRLVPKLDSDEARLIVPRLVEWLDDHSRAAVHALAALDNAEWGWPLLAAVAGIPTQATAKALRDSMLVVGDGRYRLAAGVGKLEVDVVAVTERITAWVAETVDPQEIAAEITVIEQALRVNLDADRHDLALTLARVTALKLAAARHWGAWGRVLGLGLRAATGAESVRDQIYFRYSIAARKYANGQTEEALELAVALISDGLDTVDDTTADRIRRLADQVGYRPEPPTEPITGLLGLVRQVVTRLPDPVQQFLISHPQAVPAAVIGLVSLLVAGLFTASAPHANPIADPGRDLIVAGTTAPRSTSTTGIPGGPTTSGAATTGPTTTVGGTPIGDPTTGGGGPGPNTGDGSGGSTSPPPTTLSWGFVRDDMQDDNGQPRQLDAPGSAANWTWGIWNMQSPPAGHPTATHLATGWDRIRMPAAGTPGGTVIVTAYDTGTAGAFCQPSGWSQSGGDELIDVRCFTKAGAPTTMRVFVFFAAGSGANPIAGGGARSYVVDDQPTTGVFVPDWQHARNAGNVTRTGVGRYTAGLAGAATGVVELTPIGADPRHCSVVGRHGDSVDLACFDNHGAAVDTAFAASVADNQNFLDDKRKPVGDYLVTNGDPSTQWASGPSVDHPSAGQYHVTFTNGYFPSTVHVTAEGDGRYCDIALLNDYSFKDNTKIYVGCYTATGALADAAFDLLYTSTRIY
;
A
#
# COMPACT_ATOMS: atom_id res chain seq x y z
N MET A 1 -5.57 -41.55 23.91
CA MET A 1 -5.48 -41.84 25.37
C MET A 1 -6.62 -41.09 26.06
N PRO A 2 -7.24 -41.66 27.10
CA PRO A 2 -8.45 -41.09 27.71
C PRO A 2 -8.10 -39.97 28.70
N ALA A 3 -8.02 -38.73 28.20
CA ALA A 3 -7.84 -37.53 29.02
C ALA A 3 -8.71 -36.33 28.55
N VAL A 4 -9.33 -36.42 27.37
CA VAL A 4 -10.04 -35.28 26.73
C VAL A 4 -11.46 -35.09 27.29
N ASP A 5 -12.16 -36.15 27.69
CA ASP A 5 -13.53 -36.06 28.22
C ASP A 5 -13.63 -35.48 29.64
N GLY A 6 -12.50 -35.38 30.37
CA GLY A 6 -12.48 -34.78 31.72
C GLY A 6 -12.63 -33.24 31.72
N LEU A 7 -12.25 -32.58 30.63
CA LEU A 7 -12.23 -31.11 30.53
C LEU A 7 -13.58 -30.52 30.06
N ARG A 8 -14.38 -31.27 29.29
CA ARG A 8 -15.72 -30.80 28.89
C ARG A 8 -16.71 -30.68 30.06
N ASN A 9 -16.59 -31.56 31.06
CA ASN A 9 -17.49 -31.57 32.22
C ASN A 9 -17.09 -30.61 33.35
N THR A 10 -15.91 -29.96 33.28
CA THR A 10 -15.48 -28.95 34.26
C THR A 10 -15.88 -27.52 33.88
N PHE A 11 -16.19 -27.25 32.61
CA PHE A 11 -16.60 -25.92 32.12
C PHE A 11 -18.09 -25.76 31.79
N THR A 12 -18.89 -26.82 31.91
CA THR A 12 -20.35 -26.79 31.62
C THR A 12 -21.22 -27.16 32.83
N GLY A 13 -20.61 -27.37 34.01
CA GLY A 13 -21.29 -27.80 35.24
C GLY A 13 -21.43 -26.70 36.29
N THR A 14 -22.65 -26.51 36.79
CA THR A 14 -23.01 -25.60 37.89
C THR A 14 -22.34 -25.94 39.22
N ASN A 15 -21.14 -25.40 39.46
CA ASN A 15 -20.45 -25.48 40.76
C ASN A 15 -20.07 -24.08 41.28
N HIS A 16 -21.04 -23.39 41.88
CA HIS A 16 -20.86 -22.06 42.53
C HIS A 16 -19.91 -22.05 43.74
N GLY A 17 -19.35 -23.20 44.17
CA GLY A 17 -18.51 -23.29 45.37
C GLY A 17 -17.07 -22.77 45.21
N ASN A 18 -16.40 -23.05 44.09
CA ASN A 18 -14.96 -22.80 43.95
C ASN A 18 -14.60 -21.47 43.24
N PHE A 19 -15.55 -20.79 42.60
CA PHE A 19 -15.28 -19.50 41.95
C PHE A 19 -15.04 -18.37 42.96
N VAL A 20 -15.64 -18.42 44.14
CA VAL A 20 -15.61 -17.32 45.13
C VAL A 20 -14.22 -17.10 45.75
N GLN A 21 -13.36 -18.13 45.82
CA GLN A 21 -12.01 -17.97 46.40
C GLN A 21 -10.98 -17.32 45.46
N ALA A 22 -11.23 -17.25 44.15
CA ALA A 22 -10.35 -16.51 43.24
C ALA A 22 -10.48 -14.98 43.41
N HIS A 23 -11.63 -14.49 43.91
CA HIS A 23 -12.04 -13.08 43.79
C HIS A 23 -11.32 -12.09 44.72
N ARG A 24 -10.40 -12.54 45.59
CA ARG A 24 -9.72 -11.66 46.56
C ARG A 24 -8.32 -11.21 46.13
N ILE A 25 -7.87 -11.63 44.96
CA ILE A 25 -6.47 -11.52 44.51
C ILE A 25 -6.29 -10.44 43.41
N ASP A 26 -7.34 -10.19 42.62
CA ASP A 26 -7.28 -9.44 41.36
C ASP A 26 -6.76 -7.99 41.51
N TYR A 27 -7.34 -7.19 42.41
CA TYR A 27 -6.99 -5.77 42.58
C TYR A 27 -5.69 -5.53 43.38
N VAL A 28 -5.24 -6.51 44.17
CA VAL A 28 -4.01 -6.36 44.98
C VAL A 28 -2.77 -6.40 44.10
N HIS A 29 -2.80 -7.15 43.00
CA HIS A 29 -1.72 -7.16 42.02
C HIS A 29 -1.63 -5.85 41.23
N VAL A 30 -2.77 -5.22 40.93
CA VAL A 30 -2.85 -3.89 40.31
C VAL A 30 -2.13 -2.85 41.18
N GLU A 31 -2.56 -2.67 42.44
CA GLU A 31 -1.94 -1.71 43.37
C GLU A 31 -0.44 -1.97 43.57
N ARG A 32 -0.02 -3.25 43.63
CA ARG A 32 1.40 -3.62 43.78
C ARG A 32 2.24 -3.43 42.53
N ALA A 33 1.66 -3.45 41.33
CA ALA A 33 2.35 -3.18 40.07
C ALA A 33 2.50 -1.66 39.83
N CYS A 34 1.53 -0.86 40.30
CA CYS A 34 1.53 0.59 40.17
C CYS A 34 2.33 1.33 41.26
N ALA A 35 2.88 0.62 42.24
CA ALA A 35 3.63 1.22 43.35
C ALA A 35 5.04 1.67 42.92
N GLU A 36 5.40 2.90 43.28
CA GLU A 36 6.76 3.47 43.21
C GLU A 36 7.40 3.45 41.78
N PRO A 37 6.95 4.31 40.84
CA PRO A 37 7.63 4.47 39.54
C PRO A 37 9.10 4.89 39.69
N LEU A 38 9.93 4.57 38.69
CA LEU A 38 11.32 5.01 38.62
C LEU A 38 11.44 6.53 38.49
N ASP A 39 12.44 7.10 39.15
CA ASP A 39 12.87 8.49 38.94
C ASP A 39 14.10 8.53 37.99
N ILE A 40 14.46 9.72 37.51
CA ILE A 40 15.58 9.98 36.60
C ILE A 40 16.89 9.37 37.10
N GLY A 41 17.14 9.39 38.42
CA GLY A 41 18.38 8.84 39.01
C GLY A 41 18.48 7.31 39.03
N ASP A 42 17.36 6.60 38.81
CA ASP A 42 17.27 5.14 38.87
C ASP A 42 17.66 4.46 37.54
N VAL A 43 17.71 5.20 36.43
CA VAL A 43 18.03 4.68 35.09
C VAL A 43 19.38 5.20 34.64
N ARG A 44 20.32 4.32 34.27
CA ARG A 44 21.68 4.69 33.87
C ARG A 44 22.09 4.02 32.58
N LEU A 45 22.82 4.72 31.72
CA LEU A 45 23.42 4.10 30.53
C LEU A 45 24.44 3.03 30.93
N ARG A 46 24.39 1.90 30.24
CA ARG A 46 25.35 0.78 30.38
C ARG A 46 26.75 1.22 29.96
N THR A 47 27.75 0.66 30.63
CA THR A 47 29.16 0.83 30.22
C THR A 47 29.53 -0.07 29.03
N ASP A 48 28.80 -1.17 28.82
CA ASP A 48 28.97 -2.15 27.75
C ASP A 48 27.88 -2.02 26.67
N LEU A 49 27.80 -0.84 26.04
CA LEU A 49 26.79 -0.57 25.01
C LEU A 49 26.82 -1.61 23.86
N PRO A 50 25.65 -2.02 23.34
CA PRO A 50 25.55 -3.09 22.36
C PRO A 50 26.26 -2.74 21.04
N ARG A 51 27.09 -3.67 20.56
CA ARG A 51 27.73 -3.62 19.23
C ARG A 51 27.61 -4.94 18.44
N THR A 52 27.20 -6.02 19.10
CA THR A 52 27.11 -7.36 18.52
C THR A 52 25.73 -7.63 17.93
N LEU A 53 25.72 -8.11 16.71
CA LEU A 53 24.58 -8.70 16.01
C LEU A 53 24.60 -10.23 16.20
N ASP A 54 23.51 -10.89 15.86
CA ASP A 54 23.51 -12.35 15.70
C ASP A 54 24.57 -12.80 14.66
N PRO A 55 25.23 -13.96 14.86
CA PRO A 55 26.43 -14.35 14.11
C PRO A 55 26.20 -14.82 12.66
N GLY A 56 25.05 -14.50 12.06
CA GLY A 56 24.74 -14.83 10.67
C GLY A 56 25.08 -13.70 9.71
N ASP A 57 25.96 -13.95 8.74
CA ASP A 57 26.13 -13.12 7.54
C ASP A 57 25.20 -13.64 6.43
N PRO A 58 24.00 -13.06 6.22
CA PRO A 58 23.14 -13.50 5.14
C PRO A 58 23.72 -13.08 3.79
N GLU A 59 23.69 -13.98 2.80
CA GLU A 59 24.13 -13.67 1.43
C GLU A 59 23.27 -12.55 0.84
N CYS A 60 23.81 -11.34 0.75
CA CYS A 60 23.16 -10.20 0.14
C CYS A 60 23.72 -9.98 -1.28
N VAL A 61 22.94 -10.42 -2.28
CA VAL A 61 23.35 -10.40 -3.70
C VAL A 61 22.66 -9.26 -4.43
N GLY A 62 23.38 -8.49 -5.26
CA GLY A 62 22.76 -7.57 -6.21
C GLY A 62 22.16 -6.31 -5.59
N ARG A 63 22.68 -5.91 -4.42
CA ARG A 63 22.27 -4.73 -3.64
C ARG A 63 23.41 -3.73 -3.44
N GLU A 64 24.44 -3.80 -4.28
CA GLU A 64 25.68 -3.04 -4.10
C GLU A 64 25.46 -1.52 -4.18
N LYS A 65 24.51 -1.07 -5.03
CA LYS A 65 24.17 0.35 -5.20
C LYS A 65 23.38 0.89 -4.00
N GLU A 66 22.35 0.17 -3.58
CA GLU A 66 21.51 0.51 -2.41
C GLU A 66 22.34 0.51 -1.13
N ARG A 67 23.24 -0.48 -0.97
CA ARG A 67 24.21 -0.53 0.13
C ARG A 67 25.16 0.66 0.13
N ALA A 68 25.71 1.03 -1.03
CA ALA A 68 26.62 2.18 -1.12
C ALA A 68 25.92 3.48 -0.69
N ARG A 69 24.70 3.73 -1.18
CA ARG A 69 23.88 4.90 -0.83
C ARG A 69 23.51 4.94 0.66
N LEU A 70 23.18 3.79 1.26
CA LEU A 70 22.94 3.66 2.71
C LEU A 70 24.19 4.05 3.53
N VAL A 71 25.35 3.49 3.17
CA VAL A 71 26.62 3.75 3.88
C VAL A 71 27.06 5.21 3.71
N GLU A 72 26.94 5.77 2.52
CA GLU A 72 27.27 7.17 2.23
C GLU A 72 26.40 8.13 3.06
N ALA A 73 25.08 7.92 3.10
CA ALA A 73 24.17 8.77 3.86
C ALA A 73 24.46 8.72 5.38
N LEU A 74 24.73 7.53 5.93
CA LEU A 74 25.12 7.38 7.33
C LEU A 74 26.49 8.02 7.62
N GLY A 75 27.45 7.91 6.70
CA GLY A 75 28.75 8.58 6.79
C GLY A 75 28.66 10.11 6.74
N GLN A 76 27.62 10.67 6.10
CA GLN A 76 27.26 12.10 6.14
C GLN A 76 26.51 12.50 7.43
N GLY A 77 26.29 11.58 8.37
CA GLY A 77 25.55 11.83 9.61
C GLY A 77 24.04 12.02 9.42
N ARG A 78 23.47 11.51 8.32
CA ARG A 78 22.05 11.64 7.97
C ARG A 78 21.24 10.42 8.41
N ASN A 79 19.98 10.61 8.78
CA ASN A 79 19.05 9.52 9.05
C ASN A 79 18.54 8.93 7.73
N VAL A 80 18.38 7.61 7.67
CA VAL A 80 18.06 6.90 6.43
C VAL A 80 16.74 6.16 6.53
N GLN A 81 15.90 6.28 5.52
CA GLN A 81 14.69 5.51 5.36
C GLN A 81 14.89 4.48 4.24
N LEU A 82 14.84 3.20 4.59
CA LEU A 82 15.02 2.08 3.68
C LEU A 82 13.64 1.57 3.24
N ILE A 83 13.20 2.01 2.07
CA ILE A 83 11.82 1.80 1.61
C ILE A 83 11.76 0.67 0.59
N GLY A 84 10.80 -0.23 0.75
CA GLY A 84 10.50 -1.27 -0.23
C GLY A 84 9.55 -2.32 0.34
N PRO A 85 8.83 -3.08 -0.52
CA PRO A 85 7.78 -4.00 -0.09
C PRO A 85 8.30 -5.12 0.81
N ALA A 86 7.41 -5.74 1.60
CA ALA A 86 7.74 -6.95 2.36
C ALA A 86 8.43 -8.01 1.46
N GLY A 87 9.48 -8.68 1.99
CA GLY A 87 10.22 -9.72 1.26
C GLY A 87 11.16 -9.23 0.14
N ILE A 88 11.36 -7.91 -0.02
CA ILE A 88 12.32 -7.35 -1.01
C ILE A 88 13.79 -7.40 -0.56
N GLY A 89 14.04 -7.83 0.69
CA GLY A 89 15.37 -7.96 1.28
C GLY A 89 15.85 -6.78 2.13
N LYS A 90 14.96 -5.91 2.63
CA LYS A 90 15.33 -4.79 3.54
C LYS A 90 16.18 -5.27 4.72
N THR A 91 15.63 -6.18 5.53
CA THR A 91 16.28 -6.83 6.67
C THR A 91 17.60 -7.52 6.28
N THR A 92 17.62 -8.22 5.14
CA THR A 92 18.81 -8.90 4.62
C THR A 92 19.94 -7.93 4.31
N LEU A 93 19.63 -6.81 3.65
CA LEU A 93 20.60 -5.75 3.35
C LEU A 93 21.15 -5.12 4.65
N LEU A 94 20.27 -4.79 5.61
CA LEU A 94 20.67 -4.22 6.89
C LEU A 94 21.56 -5.18 7.68
N ARG A 95 21.16 -6.46 7.81
CA ARG A 95 21.93 -7.47 8.56
C ARG A 95 23.29 -7.71 7.92
N HIS A 96 23.35 -7.83 6.59
CA HIS A 96 24.61 -7.98 5.86
C HIS A 96 25.52 -6.75 6.01
N ALA A 97 25.00 -5.54 5.83
CA ALA A 97 25.79 -4.32 5.98
C ALA A 97 26.32 -4.15 7.41
N ALA A 98 25.49 -4.47 8.41
CA ALA A 98 25.85 -4.42 9.81
C ALA A 98 26.90 -5.49 10.18
N HIS A 99 26.70 -6.76 9.77
CA HIS A 99 27.66 -7.85 9.98
C HIS A 99 29.01 -7.59 9.28
N ARG A 100 29.01 -6.89 8.14
CA ARG A 100 30.22 -6.48 7.44
C ARG A 100 30.88 -5.21 8.02
N ASN A 101 30.38 -4.69 9.15
CA ASN A 101 30.81 -3.44 9.78
C ASN A 101 30.80 -2.23 8.82
N LEU A 102 29.88 -2.22 7.85
CA LEU A 102 29.75 -1.14 6.87
C LEU A 102 28.92 0.03 7.39
N LEU A 103 28.11 -0.19 8.43
CA LEU A 103 27.28 0.85 9.06
C LEU A 103 28.05 1.65 10.14
N THR A 104 29.36 1.79 10.00
CA THR A 104 30.19 2.58 10.94
C THR A 104 30.03 4.07 10.67
N ILE A 105 29.70 4.81 11.72
CA ILE A 105 29.53 6.27 11.70
C ILE A 105 30.53 6.86 12.69
N PRO A 106 31.25 7.97 12.36
CA PRO A 106 32.04 8.69 13.34
C PRO A 106 31.22 9.05 14.58
N ASP A 107 31.86 9.08 15.75
CA ASP A 107 31.23 9.49 17.01
C ASP A 107 30.04 8.64 17.53
N ILE A 108 29.67 7.55 16.84
CA ILE A 108 28.65 6.60 17.29
C ILE A 108 29.30 5.43 18.02
N GLU A 109 28.77 5.12 19.21
CA GLU A 109 29.37 4.20 20.17
C GLU A 109 28.61 2.86 20.28
N ALA A 110 27.41 2.76 19.72
CA ALA A 110 26.52 1.61 19.83
C ALA A 110 25.74 1.33 18.53
N LEU A 111 25.36 0.07 18.33
CA LEU A 111 24.40 -0.36 17.33
C LEU A 111 23.21 -1.00 18.06
N VAL A 112 22.05 -0.35 17.98
CA VAL A 112 20.84 -0.76 18.70
C VAL A 112 19.78 -1.18 17.69
N TRP A 113 19.41 -2.45 17.73
CA TRP A 113 18.36 -3.03 16.89
C TRP A 113 17.22 -3.52 17.80
N PRO A 114 16.22 -2.66 18.13
CA PRO A 114 15.01 -3.07 18.83
C PRO A 114 14.22 -4.15 18.09
N ALA A 115 13.17 -4.69 18.73
CA ALA A 115 12.23 -5.59 18.06
C ALA A 115 11.51 -4.88 16.89
N SER A 116 11.07 -5.64 15.90
CA SER A 116 10.35 -5.10 14.74
C SER A 116 8.92 -4.66 15.11
N ARG A 117 8.29 -3.83 14.26
CA ARG A 117 6.85 -3.55 14.25
C ARG A 117 6.28 -2.99 15.57
N LEU A 118 7.06 -2.18 16.28
CA LEU A 118 6.62 -1.51 17.51
C LEU A 118 5.53 -0.45 17.20
N PRO A 119 4.49 -0.33 18.06
CA PRO A 119 3.26 0.40 17.72
C PRO A 119 3.27 1.91 18.03
N ASP A 120 4.14 2.39 18.90
CA ASP A 120 4.17 3.79 19.35
C ASP A 120 5.59 4.23 19.75
N ALA A 121 5.78 5.54 19.94
CA ALA A 121 7.08 6.10 20.32
C ALA A 121 7.62 5.54 21.65
N ASP A 122 6.76 5.40 22.67
CA ASP A 122 7.19 4.98 24.01
C ASP A 122 7.60 3.49 24.01
N GLU A 123 7.00 2.62 23.20
CA GLU A 123 7.42 1.23 23.00
C GLU A 123 8.80 1.14 22.31
N ILE A 124 9.05 1.99 21.30
CA ILE A 124 10.36 2.08 20.64
C ILE A 124 11.42 2.54 21.64
N LEU A 125 11.15 3.61 22.40
CA LEU A 125 12.06 4.11 23.43
C LEU A 125 12.30 3.07 24.54
N ARG A 126 11.27 2.34 25.00
CA ARG A 126 11.41 1.24 25.97
C ARG A 126 12.28 0.10 25.43
N ALA A 127 12.13 -0.27 24.17
CA ALA A 127 12.95 -1.31 23.53
C ALA A 127 14.44 -0.90 23.37
N VAL A 128 14.73 0.40 23.27
CA VAL A 128 16.09 0.96 23.29
C VAL A 128 16.63 1.02 24.72
N VAL A 129 15.88 1.56 25.69
CA VAL A 129 16.26 1.61 27.12
C VAL A 129 16.58 0.22 27.66
N ALA A 130 15.76 -0.79 27.37
CA ALA A 130 15.99 -2.18 27.80
C ALA A 130 17.29 -2.81 27.26
N ARG A 131 17.89 -2.24 26.19
CA ARG A 131 19.19 -2.66 25.64
C ARG A 131 20.35 -1.81 26.13
N CYS A 132 20.12 -0.51 26.35
CA CYS A 132 21.18 0.48 26.56
C CYS A 132 21.33 0.93 28.02
N CYS A 133 20.37 0.63 28.90
CA CYS A 133 20.33 1.12 30.27
C CYS A 133 20.25 0.00 31.31
N GLU A 134 20.70 0.30 32.52
CA GLU A 134 20.50 -0.46 33.75
C GLU A 134 19.43 0.24 34.59
N PHE A 135 18.48 -0.53 35.13
CA PHE A 135 17.39 -0.06 36.00
C PHE A 135 16.74 -1.24 36.75
N PRO A 136 16.04 -1.01 37.88
CA PRO A 136 15.26 -2.04 38.56
C PRO A 136 14.12 -2.57 37.66
N PRO A 137 14.07 -3.88 37.33
CA PRO A 137 13.14 -4.42 36.34
C PRO A 137 11.68 -4.52 36.82
N ASP A 138 11.44 -4.32 38.12
CA ASP A 138 10.14 -4.50 38.77
C ASP A 138 9.40 -3.19 39.05
N ARG A 139 9.93 -2.03 38.63
CA ARG A 139 9.31 -0.71 38.79
C ARG A 139 8.96 -0.12 37.41
N PRO A 140 7.80 0.55 37.25
CA PRO A 140 7.45 1.16 35.97
C PRO A 140 8.35 2.36 35.65
N ILE A 141 8.73 2.52 34.38
CA ILE A 141 9.51 3.68 33.91
C ILE A 141 8.56 4.70 33.27
N PRO A 142 8.38 5.91 33.84
CA PRO A 142 7.56 6.95 33.23
C PRO A 142 8.14 7.43 31.90
N SER A 143 7.29 7.84 30.96
CA SER A 143 7.71 8.34 29.64
C SER A 143 8.69 9.53 29.67
N PRO A 144 8.58 10.49 30.61
CA PRO A 144 9.60 11.53 30.79
C PRO A 144 10.99 10.97 31.15
N VAL A 145 11.04 9.93 32.00
CA VAL A 145 12.29 9.29 32.43
C VAL A 145 12.95 8.53 31.27
N LEU A 146 12.16 7.84 30.44
CA LEU A 146 12.64 7.19 29.21
C LEU A 146 13.32 8.19 28.26
N ARG A 147 12.65 9.33 27.99
CA ARG A 147 13.20 10.39 27.12
C ARG A 147 14.47 11.01 27.69
N HIS A 148 14.50 11.28 29.00
CA HIS A 148 15.69 11.82 29.65
C HIS A 148 16.88 10.86 29.60
N ALA A 149 16.68 9.59 29.94
CA ALA A 149 17.75 8.58 29.99
C ALA A 149 18.43 8.36 28.62
N LEU A 150 17.71 8.57 27.52
CA LEU A 150 18.23 8.40 26.15
C LEU A 150 18.81 9.67 25.52
N THR A 151 18.63 10.85 26.14
CA THR A 151 19.06 12.14 25.55
C THR A 151 20.55 12.19 25.21
N GLY A 152 21.40 11.56 26.04
CA GLY A 152 22.85 11.49 25.84
C GLY A 152 23.34 10.32 24.95
N LEU A 153 22.45 9.47 24.44
CA LEU A 153 22.85 8.26 23.71
C LEU A 153 23.40 8.59 22.31
N ARG A 154 24.58 8.03 21.99
CA ARG A 154 25.23 8.11 20.66
C ARG A 154 25.19 6.73 19.97
N ALA A 155 24.01 6.35 19.48
CA ALA A 155 23.77 5.05 18.85
C ALA A 155 23.38 5.18 17.36
N LEU A 156 23.65 4.13 16.59
CA LEU A 156 22.92 3.85 15.36
C LEU A 156 21.71 2.98 15.74
N VAL A 157 20.50 3.49 15.55
CA VAL A 157 19.25 2.81 15.90
C VAL A 157 18.55 2.31 14.65
N ILE A 158 18.36 0.99 14.53
CA ILE A 158 17.66 0.36 13.40
C ILE A 158 16.23 0.01 13.81
N VAL A 159 15.25 0.70 13.22
CA VAL A 159 13.82 0.48 13.48
C VAL A 159 13.21 -0.24 12.27
N GLU A 160 12.80 -1.51 12.44
CA GLU A 160 12.23 -2.31 11.34
C GLU A 160 10.70 -2.32 11.31
N ASP A 161 10.16 -1.95 10.14
CA ASP A 161 8.74 -1.94 9.77
C ASP A 161 7.80 -1.41 10.89
N PRO A 162 8.05 -0.22 11.49
CA PRO A 162 7.31 0.27 12.63
C PRO A 162 5.82 0.48 12.32
N LEU A 163 4.97 0.23 13.31
CA LEU A 163 3.52 0.40 13.23
C LEU A 163 3.05 1.76 13.75
N CYS A 164 3.96 2.59 14.27
CA CYS A 164 3.69 3.92 14.81
C CYS A 164 3.29 4.96 13.74
N THR A 165 2.93 6.16 14.17
CA THR A 165 2.69 7.31 13.28
C THR A 165 3.99 8.03 12.88
N ALA A 166 3.90 8.98 11.94
CA ALA A 166 5.01 9.89 11.63
C ALA A 166 5.38 10.80 12.83
N GLU A 167 4.41 11.21 13.63
CA GLU A 167 4.61 12.03 14.84
C GLU A 167 5.32 11.23 15.95
N ASP A 168 4.95 9.96 16.13
CA ASP A 168 5.68 9.03 17.00
C ASP A 168 7.14 8.90 16.57
N LEU A 169 7.38 8.72 15.27
CA LEU A 169 8.73 8.56 14.74
C LEU A 169 9.57 9.84 14.94
N ALA A 170 8.98 11.01 14.71
CA ALA A 170 9.60 12.30 15.02
C ALA A 170 9.91 12.43 16.52
N THR A 171 9.02 11.95 17.40
CA THR A 171 9.23 11.91 18.85
C THR A 171 10.39 11.00 19.25
N VAL A 172 10.54 9.83 18.63
CA VAL A 172 11.67 8.92 18.84
C VAL A 172 12.99 9.56 18.40
N VAL A 173 13.02 10.19 17.23
CA VAL A 173 14.22 10.87 16.71
C VAL A 173 14.60 12.06 17.60
N GLY A 174 13.62 12.87 18.01
CA GLY A 174 13.82 14.03 18.90
C GLY A 174 14.30 13.67 20.30
N ALA A 175 13.95 12.48 20.82
CA ALA A 175 14.41 12.00 22.12
C ALA A 175 15.89 11.57 22.15
N MET A 176 16.53 11.37 21.00
CA MET A 176 17.92 10.91 20.87
C MET A 176 18.71 11.76 19.86
N PRO A 177 18.90 13.07 20.12
CA PRO A 177 19.45 14.02 19.14
C PRO A 177 20.88 13.70 18.69
N HIS A 178 21.64 12.96 19.50
CA HIS A 178 23.02 12.53 19.20
C HIS A 178 23.13 11.13 18.58
N SER A 179 22.01 10.42 18.40
CA SER A 179 21.93 9.14 17.70
C SER A 179 21.57 9.34 16.22
N ARG A 180 21.84 8.35 15.36
CA ARG A 180 21.42 8.28 13.96
C ARG A 180 20.45 7.12 13.75
N PHE A 181 19.53 7.26 12.81
CA PHE A 181 18.45 6.30 12.60
C PHE A 181 18.50 5.66 11.21
N VAL A 182 18.19 4.36 11.16
CA VAL A 182 17.79 3.67 9.93
C VAL A 182 16.41 3.08 10.14
N VAL A 183 15.41 3.59 9.43
CA VAL A 183 14.03 3.09 9.49
C VAL A 183 13.77 2.27 8.25
N SER A 184 13.58 0.96 8.38
CA SER A 184 13.14 0.12 7.26
C SER A 184 11.60 0.07 7.24
N THR A 185 11.00 0.21 6.07
CA THR A 185 9.53 0.24 5.96
C THR A 185 9.03 -0.15 4.57
N ASP A 186 7.79 -0.66 4.47
CA ASP A 186 6.99 -0.68 3.23
C ASP A 186 5.83 0.33 3.24
N ARG A 187 5.65 1.03 4.36
CA ARG A 187 4.71 2.14 4.58
C ARG A 187 5.32 3.47 4.13
N VAL A 188 4.49 4.30 3.50
CA VAL A 188 4.88 5.64 2.99
C VAL A 188 4.22 6.78 3.77
N ASP A 189 3.36 6.47 4.73
CA ASP A 189 2.67 7.41 5.63
C ASP A 189 3.50 7.79 6.88
N LEU A 190 4.70 7.22 7.03
CA LEU A 190 5.65 7.55 8.12
C LEU A 190 6.40 8.88 7.91
N GLY A 191 6.12 9.61 6.84
CA GLY A 191 6.88 10.80 6.43
C GLY A 191 8.26 10.45 5.87
N HIS A 192 9.08 11.47 5.59
CA HIS A 192 10.42 11.33 5.04
C HIS A 192 11.50 11.63 6.09
N LEU A 193 12.55 10.80 6.14
CA LEU A 193 13.81 11.12 6.83
C LEU A 193 14.78 11.86 5.89
N ASP A 194 16.00 12.15 6.37
CA ASP A 194 16.99 12.92 5.60
C ASP A 194 17.36 12.29 4.25
N VAL A 195 17.43 10.95 4.15
CA VAL A 195 17.73 10.23 2.90
C VAL A 195 16.84 9.00 2.75
N GLU A 196 16.19 8.88 1.59
CA GLU A 196 15.54 7.64 1.18
C GLU A 196 16.50 6.73 0.39
N VAL A 197 16.42 5.43 0.64
CA VAL A 197 17.06 4.35 -0.13
C VAL A 197 15.98 3.36 -0.55
N LEU A 198 15.68 3.33 -1.84
CA LEU A 198 14.58 2.56 -2.42
C LEU A 198 15.08 1.17 -2.86
N LEU A 199 14.41 0.10 -2.44
CA LEU A 199 14.70 -1.28 -2.86
C LEU A 199 13.67 -1.75 -3.88
N ALA A 200 14.05 -1.72 -5.15
CA ALA A 200 13.34 -2.38 -6.24
C ALA A 200 13.61 -3.89 -6.27
N GLY A 201 13.13 -4.60 -7.30
CA GLY A 201 13.51 -5.99 -7.54
C GLY A 201 15.02 -6.22 -7.72
N LEU A 202 15.51 -7.41 -7.36
CA LEU A 202 16.87 -7.89 -7.66
C LEU A 202 17.13 -7.94 -9.17
N PRO A 203 18.31 -7.53 -9.66
CA PRO A 203 18.73 -7.82 -11.04
C PRO A 203 18.63 -9.33 -11.37
N VAL A 204 18.25 -9.70 -12.60
CA VAL A 204 18.04 -11.14 -12.98
C VAL A 204 19.26 -12.00 -12.63
N ARG A 205 20.48 -11.48 -12.86
CA ARG A 205 21.74 -12.15 -12.50
C ARG A 205 21.84 -12.46 -11.00
N ALA A 206 21.40 -11.55 -10.15
CA ALA A 206 21.36 -11.71 -8.69
C ALA A 206 20.27 -12.72 -8.27
N GLY A 207 19.07 -12.64 -8.87
CA GLY A 207 18.02 -13.63 -8.66
C GLY A 207 18.44 -15.06 -9.05
N ARG A 208 19.06 -15.22 -10.23
CA ARG A 208 19.64 -16.49 -10.70
C ARG A 208 20.76 -16.99 -9.76
N GLN A 209 21.60 -16.11 -9.22
CA GLN A 209 22.60 -16.49 -8.21
C GLN A 209 21.95 -16.97 -6.91
N LEU A 210 20.99 -16.22 -6.37
CA LEU A 210 20.26 -16.53 -5.14
C LEU A 210 19.52 -17.87 -5.22
N LEU A 211 18.95 -18.21 -6.38
CA LEU A 211 18.34 -19.53 -6.58
C LEU A 211 19.39 -20.63 -6.73
N ARG A 212 20.54 -20.36 -7.38
CA ARG A 212 21.63 -21.33 -7.52
C ARG A 212 22.30 -21.68 -6.18
N SER A 213 22.37 -20.74 -5.22
CA SER A 213 22.93 -21.04 -3.90
C SER A 213 22.09 -22.07 -3.14
N ARG A 214 20.76 -22.10 -3.34
CA ARG A 214 19.85 -23.15 -2.80
C ARG A 214 20.12 -24.57 -3.32
N PHE A 215 20.84 -24.74 -4.44
CA PHE A 215 21.23 -26.04 -5.00
C PHE A 215 22.72 -26.35 -4.87
N ASN A 216 23.44 -25.69 -3.96
CA ASN A 216 24.90 -25.77 -3.84
C ASN A 216 25.61 -25.53 -5.21
N GLY A 217 25.06 -24.61 -6.01
CA GLY A 217 25.54 -24.28 -7.35
C GLY A 217 25.21 -25.29 -8.47
N ARG A 218 24.61 -26.45 -8.16
CA ARG A 218 24.40 -27.58 -9.09
C ARG A 218 22.93 -27.85 -9.42
N LEU A 219 22.42 -27.13 -10.44
CA LEU A 219 21.16 -27.44 -11.11
C LEU A 219 21.39 -28.40 -12.30
N PRO A 220 20.64 -29.53 -12.40
CA PRO A 220 20.60 -30.37 -13.60
C PRO A 220 20.19 -29.55 -14.84
N ALA A 221 20.71 -29.90 -16.02
CA ALA A 221 20.52 -29.08 -17.22
C ALA A 221 19.04 -28.86 -17.61
N ALA A 222 18.21 -29.90 -17.54
CA ALA A 222 16.77 -29.79 -17.78
C ALA A 222 16.04 -28.92 -16.73
N THR A 223 16.45 -29.03 -15.46
CA THR A 223 15.91 -28.20 -14.37
C THR A 223 16.37 -26.74 -14.51
N ARG A 224 17.58 -26.49 -15.03
CA ARG A 224 18.17 -25.15 -15.15
C ARG A 224 17.35 -24.23 -16.06
N LYS A 225 17.07 -24.66 -17.30
CA LYS A 225 16.23 -23.88 -18.23
C LYS A 225 14.86 -23.59 -17.61
N ARG A 226 14.26 -24.61 -16.98
CA ARG A 226 12.94 -24.46 -16.34
C ARG A 226 12.97 -23.51 -15.14
N VAL A 227 14.07 -23.51 -14.38
CA VAL A 227 14.32 -22.58 -13.27
C VAL A 227 14.54 -21.14 -13.76
N GLU A 228 15.23 -20.96 -14.89
CA GLU A 228 15.46 -19.66 -15.52
C GLU A 228 14.11 -19.04 -15.97
N GLU A 229 13.31 -19.80 -16.73
CA GLU A 229 11.93 -19.43 -17.12
C GLU A 229 11.05 -19.02 -15.92
N LEU A 230 11.27 -19.64 -14.75
CA LEU A 230 10.49 -19.37 -13.54
C LEU A 230 10.98 -18.15 -12.77
N CYS A 231 12.29 -17.92 -12.65
CA CYS A 231 12.80 -16.66 -12.11
C CYS A 231 12.35 -15.44 -12.94
N GLU A 232 12.20 -15.62 -14.25
CA GLU A 232 11.74 -14.57 -15.17
C GLU A 232 10.23 -14.31 -15.07
N GLY A 233 9.43 -15.32 -14.73
CA GLY A 233 7.98 -15.20 -14.51
C GLY A 233 7.57 -14.80 -13.09
N TYR A 234 8.37 -15.12 -12.07
CA TYR A 234 8.02 -14.90 -10.65
C TYR A 234 8.53 -13.62 -10.02
N GLY A 235 9.06 -12.73 -10.86
CA GLY A 235 9.45 -11.41 -10.42
C GLY A 235 10.72 -11.41 -9.58
N HIS A 236 11.26 -10.22 -9.48
CA HIS A 236 12.61 -9.98 -8.99
C HIS A 236 12.68 -9.96 -7.45
N ARG A 237 11.82 -10.71 -6.76
CA ARG A 237 11.67 -10.68 -5.30
C ARG A 237 12.50 -11.79 -4.62
N PRO A 238 13.41 -11.45 -3.68
CA PRO A 238 14.20 -12.46 -2.96
C PRO A 238 13.36 -13.57 -2.33
N ASP A 239 12.28 -13.23 -1.61
CA ASP A 239 11.46 -14.22 -0.89
C ASP A 239 10.81 -15.25 -1.83
N ASP A 240 10.24 -14.81 -2.96
CA ASP A 240 9.59 -15.70 -3.94
C ASP A 240 10.61 -16.60 -4.65
N ILE A 241 11.77 -16.04 -5.01
CA ILE A 241 12.90 -16.80 -5.60
C ILE A 241 13.41 -17.85 -4.61
N ILE A 242 13.57 -17.48 -3.34
CA ILE A 242 14.01 -18.38 -2.27
C ILE A 242 12.97 -19.49 -2.03
N ARG A 243 11.67 -19.16 -2.03
CA ARG A 243 10.57 -20.11 -1.83
C ARG A 243 10.42 -21.07 -3.00
N LEU A 244 10.59 -20.61 -4.24
CA LEU A 244 10.71 -21.47 -5.42
C LEU A 244 11.88 -22.46 -5.27
N GLY A 245 13.02 -22.00 -4.74
CA GLY A 245 14.14 -22.87 -4.37
C GLY A 245 13.77 -23.98 -3.41
N SER A 246 13.11 -23.65 -2.29
CA SER A 246 12.65 -24.66 -1.32
C SER A 246 11.58 -25.60 -1.90
N TYR A 247 10.66 -25.11 -2.72
CA TYR A 247 9.68 -25.95 -3.43
C TYR A 247 10.33 -27.00 -4.32
N LEU A 248 11.28 -26.58 -5.16
CA LEU A 248 12.00 -27.47 -6.07
C LEU A 248 12.92 -28.44 -5.32
N ALA A 249 13.54 -28.02 -4.21
CA ALA A 249 14.33 -28.89 -3.33
C ALA A 249 13.45 -29.95 -2.63
N ALA A 250 12.27 -29.56 -2.14
CA ALA A 250 11.30 -30.47 -1.53
C ALA A 250 10.76 -31.49 -2.57
N ALA A 251 10.35 -31.03 -3.75
CA ALA A 251 9.88 -31.88 -4.84
C ALA A 251 10.91 -32.95 -5.21
N ARG A 252 12.17 -32.54 -5.40
CA ARG A 252 13.29 -33.45 -5.68
C ARG A 252 13.51 -34.47 -4.56
N THR A 253 13.47 -34.04 -3.31
CA THR A 253 13.71 -34.91 -2.14
C THR A 253 12.60 -35.95 -1.98
N GLN A 254 11.35 -35.55 -2.20
CA GLN A 254 10.18 -36.43 -2.16
C GLN A 254 9.90 -37.18 -3.48
N GLN A 255 10.78 -37.07 -4.48
CA GLN A 255 10.63 -37.65 -5.82
C GLN A 255 9.31 -37.27 -6.53
N ARG A 256 8.71 -36.13 -6.18
CA ARG A 256 7.48 -35.63 -6.80
C ARG A 256 7.79 -34.98 -8.15
N LEU A 257 6.89 -35.17 -9.12
CA LEU A 257 6.95 -34.45 -10.38
C LEU A 257 6.70 -32.96 -10.13
N VAL A 258 7.59 -32.10 -10.61
CA VAL A 258 7.33 -30.65 -10.70
C VAL A 258 6.45 -30.42 -11.92
N PRO A 259 5.18 -29.98 -11.76
CA PRO A 259 4.30 -29.72 -12.88
C PRO A 259 4.74 -28.46 -13.65
N LYS A 260 4.01 -28.12 -14.72
CA LYS A 260 4.43 -27.09 -15.66
C LYS A 260 4.06 -25.70 -15.13
N LEU A 261 4.75 -25.29 -14.05
CA LEU A 261 4.63 -23.97 -13.40
C LEU A 261 4.49 -22.81 -14.40
N ASP A 262 3.26 -22.40 -14.67
CA ASP A 262 2.90 -21.14 -15.31
C ASP A 262 2.47 -20.13 -14.23
N SER A 263 1.97 -18.97 -14.65
CA SER A 263 1.53 -17.87 -13.76
C SER A 263 0.53 -18.29 -12.68
N ASP A 264 -0.27 -19.33 -12.93
CA ASP A 264 -1.32 -19.78 -12.02
C ASP A 264 -0.86 -20.96 -11.17
N GLU A 265 -0.10 -21.89 -11.74
CA GLU A 265 0.44 -23.02 -10.99
C GLU A 265 1.37 -22.62 -9.83
N ALA A 266 2.11 -21.51 -9.89
CA ALA A 266 2.94 -21.15 -8.73
C ALA A 266 2.17 -20.50 -7.57
N ARG A 267 0.90 -20.09 -7.77
CA ARG A 267 0.00 -19.81 -6.64
C ARG A 267 -0.18 -21.05 -5.78
N LEU A 268 0.06 -22.24 -6.34
CA LEU A 268 0.06 -23.53 -5.65
C LEU A 268 1.42 -23.87 -5.00
N ILE A 269 2.49 -23.08 -5.15
CA ILE A 269 3.78 -23.36 -4.47
C ILE A 269 3.59 -23.36 -2.95
N VAL A 270 2.94 -22.32 -2.40
CA VAL A 270 2.69 -22.23 -0.95
C VAL A 270 1.77 -23.37 -0.48
N PRO A 271 0.56 -23.58 -1.04
CA PRO A 271 -0.29 -24.73 -0.69
C PRO A 271 0.42 -26.08 -0.77
N ARG A 272 1.20 -26.34 -1.83
CA ARG A 272 1.94 -27.62 -1.98
C ARG A 272 3.07 -27.74 -0.97
N LEU A 273 3.82 -26.67 -0.69
CA LEU A 273 4.83 -26.70 0.37
C LEU A 273 4.20 -27.06 1.72
N VAL A 274 3.04 -26.49 2.07
CA VAL A 274 2.28 -26.78 3.30
C VAL A 274 1.75 -28.22 3.31
N GLU A 275 1.21 -28.72 2.20
CA GLU A 275 0.79 -30.12 2.02
C GLU A 275 1.97 -31.09 2.31
N TRP A 276 3.17 -30.74 1.83
CA TRP A 276 4.36 -31.60 1.86
C TRP A 276 5.15 -31.56 3.18
N LEU A 277 4.77 -30.70 4.13
CA LEU A 277 5.27 -30.72 5.51
C LEU A 277 4.79 -31.97 6.26
N ASP A 278 5.53 -32.35 7.31
CA ASP A 278 5.02 -33.27 8.34
C ASP A 278 3.90 -32.60 9.17
N ASP A 279 3.09 -33.39 9.87
CA ASP A 279 1.89 -32.89 10.56
C ASP A 279 2.20 -31.86 11.66
N HIS A 280 3.36 -31.97 12.34
CA HIS A 280 3.79 -31.01 13.35
C HIS A 280 4.23 -29.69 12.70
N SER A 281 5.09 -29.74 11.68
CA SER A 281 5.48 -28.54 10.92
C SER A 281 4.26 -27.87 10.28
N ARG A 282 3.29 -28.64 9.77
CA ARG A 282 2.04 -28.11 9.20
C ARG A 282 1.22 -27.40 10.28
N ALA A 283 1.04 -28.02 11.45
CA ALA A 283 0.33 -27.42 12.58
C ALA A 283 0.97 -26.10 13.05
N ALA A 284 2.31 -26.00 13.07
CA ALA A 284 3.01 -24.75 13.37
C ALA A 284 2.73 -23.66 12.32
N VAL A 285 2.75 -24.01 11.02
CA VAL A 285 2.43 -23.04 9.95
C VAL A 285 0.97 -22.56 10.04
N HIS A 286 0.00 -23.44 10.34
CA HIS A 286 -1.38 -23.01 10.58
C HIS A 286 -1.53 -22.15 11.84
N ALA A 287 -0.79 -22.41 12.92
CA ALA A 287 -0.80 -21.55 14.11
C ALA A 287 -0.24 -20.15 13.82
N LEU A 288 0.89 -20.07 13.11
CA LEU A 288 1.49 -18.81 12.66
C LEU A 288 0.56 -18.04 11.69
N ALA A 289 -0.19 -18.74 10.84
CA ALA A 289 -1.14 -18.13 9.90
C ALA A 289 -2.47 -17.73 10.57
N ALA A 290 -2.88 -18.40 11.65
CA ALA A 290 -4.06 -18.01 12.43
C ALA A 290 -3.89 -16.64 13.09
N LEU A 291 -2.68 -16.34 13.57
CA LEU A 291 -2.30 -15.06 14.18
C LEU A 291 -1.24 -14.36 13.32
N ASP A 292 -1.58 -14.12 12.06
CA ASP A 292 -0.72 -13.43 11.11
C ASP A 292 -0.21 -12.09 11.70
N ASN A 293 1.00 -11.70 11.30
CA ASN A 293 1.77 -10.56 11.79
C ASN A 293 2.39 -10.69 13.20
N ALA A 294 2.07 -11.71 14.00
CA ALA A 294 2.75 -11.94 15.29
C ALA A 294 4.11 -12.64 15.14
N GLU A 295 5.09 -12.25 15.98
CA GLU A 295 6.33 -12.99 16.22
C GLU A 295 6.18 -13.87 17.45
N TRP A 296 6.39 -15.18 17.28
CA TRP A 296 6.23 -16.22 18.31
C TRP A 296 7.60 -16.71 18.78
N GLY A 297 7.82 -16.86 20.09
CA GLY A 297 8.93 -17.66 20.59
C GLY A 297 8.66 -19.16 20.44
N TRP A 298 9.74 -19.94 20.47
CA TRP A 298 9.64 -21.40 20.33
C TRP A 298 8.76 -22.07 21.40
N PRO A 299 8.79 -21.73 22.72
CA PRO A 299 8.02 -22.45 23.74
C PRO A 299 6.51 -22.44 23.50
N LEU A 300 5.92 -21.28 23.17
CA LEU A 300 4.49 -21.18 22.87
C LEU A 300 4.12 -21.85 21.55
N LEU A 301 4.91 -21.63 20.48
CA LEU A 301 4.65 -22.27 19.18
C LEU A 301 4.73 -23.80 19.28
N ALA A 302 5.71 -24.31 20.04
CA ALA A 302 5.88 -25.71 20.39
C ALA A 302 4.65 -26.27 21.14
N ALA A 303 4.17 -25.57 22.16
CA ALA A 303 2.98 -25.99 22.91
C ALA A 303 1.72 -26.02 22.04
N VAL A 304 1.45 -24.94 21.29
CA VAL A 304 0.24 -24.81 20.45
C VAL A 304 0.22 -25.84 19.31
N ALA A 305 1.35 -26.12 18.68
CA ALA A 305 1.46 -27.10 17.59
C ALA A 305 1.80 -28.53 18.05
N GLY A 306 1.99 -28.77 19.36
CA GLY A 306 2.29 -30.08 19.93
C GLY A 306 3.66 -30.65 19.54
N ILE A 307 4.72 -29.82 19.59
CA ILE A 307 6.05 -30.12 19.02
C ILE A 307 7.16 -30.03 20.08
N PRO A 308 7.91 -31.10 20.39
CA PRO A 308 8.96 -31.05 21.40
C PRO A 308 10.42 -30.91 20.86
N THR A 309 10.66 -30.72 19.55
CA THR A 309 12.04 -30.88 18.99
C THR A 309 12.60 -29.70 18.19
N GLN A 310 13.90 -29.42 18.38
CA GLN A 310 14.67 -28.43 17.63
C GLN A 310 14.84 -28.78 16.14
N ALA A 311 14.67 -30.06 15.77
CA ALA A 311 14.71 -30.49 14.36
C ALA A 311 13.54 -29.89 13.56
N THR A 312 12.34 -29.82 14.15
CA THR A 312 11.17 -29.18 13.53
C THR A 312 11.37 -27.69 13.34
N ALA A 313 11.97 -26.99 14.31
CA ALA A 313 12.34 -25.58 14.18
C ALA A 313 13.31 -25.31 13.00
N LYS A 314 14.21 -26.25 12.70
CA LYS A 314 15.04 -26.19 11.50
C LYS A 314 14.22 -26.42 10.22
N ALA A 315 13.40 -27.48 10.18
CA ALA A 315 12.58 -27.80 9.00
C ALA A 315 11.62 -26.66 8.61
N LEU A 316 11.02 -25.99 9.60
CA LEU A 316 10.18 -24.81 9.37
C LEU A 316 10.94 -23.68 8.68
N ARG A 317 12.19 -23.41 9.07
CA ARG A 317 13.02 -22.38 8.44
C ARG A 317 13.49 -22.78 7.04
N ASP A 318 13.90 -24.03 6.86
CA ASP A 318 14.32 -24.56 5.56
C ASP A 318 13.15 -24.58 4.54
N SER A 319 11.89 -24.64 5.01
CA SER A 319 10.69 -24.57 4.16
C SER A 319 10.46 -23.21 3.46
N MET A 320 11.01 -22.12 4.01
CA MET A 320 10.78 -20.73 3.57
C MET A 320 9.29 -20.29 3.59
N LEU A 321 8.46 -21.00 4.36
CA LEU A 321 7.11 -20.58 4.77
C LEU A 321 7.13 -19.81 6.10
N VAL A 322 8.20 -19.95 6.88
CA VAL A 322 8.41 -19.33 8.19
C VAL A 322 9.74 -18.57 8.17
N VAL A 323 9.73 -17.35 8.69
CA VAL A 323 10.93 -16.51 8.88
C VAL A 323 11.23 -16.43 10.37
N GLY A 324 12.50 -16.54 10.75
CA GLY A 324 12.90 -16.40 12.14
C GLY A 324 14.32 -16.84 12.48
N ASP A 325 14.95 -16.12 13.39
CA ASP A 325 16.05 -16.64 14.22
C ASP A 325 15.75 -16.23 15.66
N GLY A 326 15.61 -17.19 16.57
CA GLY A 326 15.05 -16.98 17.91
C GLY A 326 13.51 -16.87 17.97
N ARG A 327 12.89 -16.00 17.16
CA ARG A 327 11.42 -15.86 17.05
C ARG A 327 10.92 -16.14 15.64
N TYR A 328 9.74 -16.73 15.53
CA TYR A 328 9.15 -17.30 14.32
C TYR A 328 7.90 -16.53 13.92
N ARG A 329 7.79 -16.20 12.64
CA ARG A 329 6.59 -15.61 12.04
C ARG A 329 6.35 -16.21 10.66
N LEU A 330 5.13 -16.06 10.17
CA LEU A 330 4.82 -16.44 8.79
C LEU A 330 5.66 -15.61 7.81
N ALA A 331 6.12 -16.24 6.73
CA ALA A 331 6.81 -15.55 5.65
C ALA A 331 5.82 -14.73 4.80
N ALA A 332 6.29 -13.64 4.19
CA ALA A 332 5.43 -12.77 3.39
C ALA A 332 4.74 -13.54 2.24
N GLY A 333 3.49 -13.21 1.96
CA GLY A 333 2.71 -13.85 0.88
C GLY A 333 2.21 -15.28 1.15
N VAL A 334 2.38 -15.82 2.37
CA VAL A 334 1.83 -17.15 2.74
C VAL A 334 0.39 -17.08 3.28
N GLY A 335 -0.03 -15.93 3.83
CA GLY A 335 -1.20 -15.75 4.73
C GLY A 335 -2.62 -16.01 4.20
N LYS A 336 -2.80 -16.80 3.13
CA LYS A 336 -4.12 -17.29 2.67
C LYS A 336 -4.25 -18.80 2.87
N LEU A 337 -4.07 -19.25 4.11
CA LEU A 337 -4.32 -20.63 4.55
C LEU A 337 -5.64 -20.68 5.32
N GLU A 338 -6.41 -21.75 5.14
CA GLU A 338 -7.54 -22.04 6.02
C GLU A 338 -6.99 -22.41 7.41
N VAL A 339 -7.53 -21.78 8.46
CA VAL A 339 -6.98 -21.82 9.82
C VAL A 339 -8.08 -21.81 10.87
N ASP A 340 -7.92 -22.66 11.88
CA ASP A 340 -8.81 -22.69 13.05
C ASP A 340 -8.26 -21.76 14.15
N VAL A 341 -8.64 -20.48 14.05
CA VAL A 341 -8.28 -19.45 15.03
C VAL A 341 -8.83 -19.77 16.43
N VAL A 342 -9.98 -20.47 16.53
CA VAL A 342 -10.57 -20.83 17.83
C VAL A 342 -9.67 -21.82 18.54
N ALA A 343 -9.35 -22.95 17.90
CA ALA A 343 -8.49 -23.98 18.49
C ALA A 343 -7.06 -23.48 18.78
N VAL A 344 -6.54 -22.50 18.02
CA VAL A 344 -5.26 -21.84 18.33
C VAL A 344 -5.39 -20.96 19.58
N THR A 345 -6.44 -20.16 19.68
CA THR A 345 -6.67 -19.25 20.83
C THR A 345 -6.93 -20.02 22.12
N GLU A 346 -7.67 -21.13 22.06
CA GLU A 346 -7.89 -22.04 23.19
C GLU A 346 -6.56 -22.63 23.71
N ARG A 347 -5.67 -23.07 22.81
CA ARG A 347 -4.33 -23.59 23.20
C ARG A 347 -3.42 -22.51 23.78
N ILE A 348 -3.46 -21.29 23.26
CA ILE A 348 -2.75 -20.14 23.86
C ILE A 348 -3.30 -19.88 25.26
N THR A 349 -4.63 -19.87 25.42
CA THR A 349 -5.28 -19.65 26.73
C THR A 349 -4.89 -20.73 27.75
N ALA A 350 -4.89 -22.00 27.33
CA ALA A 350 -4.41 -23.12 28.15
C ALA A 350 -2.93 -22.97 28.53
N TRP A 351 -2.05 -22.65 27.55
CA TRP A 351 -0.63 -22.41 27.82
C TRP A 351 -0.42 -21.25 28.80
N VAL A 352 -1.11 -20.11 28.62
CA VAL A 352 -1.03 -18.98 29.56
C VAL A 352 -1.54 -19.38 30.95
N ALA A 353 -2.58 -20.22 31.05
CA ALA A 353 -3.09 -20.72 32.33
C ALA A 353 -2.10 -21.66 33.05
N GLU A 354 -1.46 -22.56 32.32
CA GLU A 354 -0.52 -23.57 32.85
C GLU A 354 0.89 -23.02 33.13
N THR A 355 1.34 -22.02 32.37
CA THR A 355 2.70 -21.46 32.47
C THR A 355 2.94 -20.79 33.82
N VAL A 356 3.94 -21.26 34.57
CA VAL A 356 4.24 -20.77 35.92
C VAL A 356 5.06 -19.48 35.88
N ASP A 357 6.00 -19.35 34.93
CA ASP A 357 6.85 -18.16 34.81
C ASP A 357 6.16 -17.04 34.01
N PRO A 358 5.83 -15.90 34.64
CA PRO A 358 5.21 -14.79 33.93
C PRO A 358 6.14 -14.09 32.93
N GLN A 359 7.46 -14.28 33.03
CA GLN A 359 8.42 -13.76 32.05
C GLN A 359 8.27 -14.45 30.68
N GLU A 360 7.94 -15.75 30.64
CA GLU A 360 7.61 -16.44 29.39
C GLU A 360 6.34 -15.84 28.76
N ILE A 361 5.30 -15.58 29.57
CA ILE A 361 4.05 -14.95 29.11
C ILE A 361 4.29 -13.53 28.60
N ALA A 362 5.10 -12.74 29.31
CA ALA A 362 5.46 -11.38 28.91
C ALA A 362 6.32 -11.36 27.64
N ALA A 363 7.14 -12.39 27.40
CA ALA A 363 7.87 -12.52 26.15
C ALA A 363 6.92 -12.77 24.97
N GLU A 364 5.86 -13.56 25.13
CA GLU A 364 4.90 -13.92 24.07
C GLU A 364 3.72 -12.94 23.88
N ILE A 365 3.78 -11.79 24.54
CA ILE A 365 2.74 -10.77 24.55
C ILE A 365 2.23 -10.35 23.14
N THR A 366 3.12 -10.28 22.15
CA THR A 366 2.77 -9.94 20.75
C THR A 366 1.82 -10.95 20.12
N VAL A 367 1.97 -12.24 20.47
CA VAL A 367 1.07 -13.31 20.04
C VAL A 367 -0.27 -13.18 20.76
N ILE A 368 -0.26 -12.90 22.06
CA ILE A 368 -1.47 -12.78 22.87
C ILE A 368 -2.32 -11.59 22.43
N GLU A 369 -1.72 -10.42 22.18
CA GLU A 369 -2.43 -9.27 21.63
C GLU A 369 -3.06 -9.56 20.27
N GLN A 370 -2.35 -10.27 19.39
CA GLN A 370 -2.88 -10.61 18.07
C GLN A 370 -4.03 -11.61 18.17
N ALA A 371 -3.95 -12.59 19.09
CA ALA A 371 -5.07 -13.46 19.42
C ALA A 371 -6.29 -12.69 19.91
N LEU A 372 -6.09 -11.69 20.77
CA LEU A 372 -7.17 -10.82 21.24
C LEU A 372 -7.78 -10.02 20.08
N ARG A 373 -6.97 -9.34 19.26
CA ARG A 373 -7.45 -8.54 18.11
C ARG A 373 -8.25 -9.39 17.12
N VAL A 374 -7.70 -10.51 16.63
CA VAL A 374 -8.36 -11.35 15.62
C VAL A 374 -9.69 -11.92 16.10
N ASN A 375 -9.84 -12.21 17.41
CA ASN A 375 -11.12 -12.66 17.95
C ASN A 375 -12.10 -11.51 18.22
N LEU A 376 -11.63 -10.32 18.64
CA LEU A 376 -12.45 -9.12 18.76
C LEU A 376 -13.04 -8.69 17.41
N ASP A 377 -12.21 -8.65 16.36
CA ASP A 377 -12.60 -8.21 15.03
C ASP A 377 -13.49 -9.26 14.30
N ALA A 378 -13.71 -10.42 14.92
CA ALA A 378 -14.62 -11.48 14.49
C ALA A 378 -15.81 -11.70 15.47
N ASP A 379 -16.08 -10.73 16.36
CA ASP A 379 -17.15 -10.72 17.38
C ASP A 379 -17.09 -11.89 18.41
N ARG A 380 -15.94 -12.54 18.57
CA ARG A 380 -15.73 -13.69 19.49
C ARG A 380 -15.36 -13.21 20.90
N HIS A 381 -16.21 -12.37 21.46
CA HIS A 381 -15.92 -11.61 22.67
C HIS A 381 -15.61 -12.48 23.90
N ASP A 382 -16.33 -13.59 24.13
CA ASP A 382 -16.08 -14.49 25.28
C ASP A 382 -14.69 -15.15 25.25
N LEU A 383 -14.23 -15.54 24.06
CA LEU A 383 -12.94 -16.19 23.86
C LEU A 383 -11.79 -15.19 24.06
N ALA A 384 -11.94 -13.98 23.52
CA ALA A 384 -11.01 -12.88 23.77
C ALA A 384 -10.99 -12.48 25.27
N LEU A 385 -12.16 -12.39 25.91
CA LEU A 385 -12.28 -12.03 27.32
C LEU A 385 -11.61 -13.06 28.24
N THR A 386 -11.77 -14.35 27.95
CA THR A 386 -11.14 -15.44 28.72
C THR A 386 -9.61 -15.35 28.65
N LEU A 387 -9.04 -15.16 27.45
CA LEU A 387 -7.60 -14.97 27.27
C LEU A 387 -7.10 -13.70 27.97
N ALA A 388 -7.84 -12.58 27.85
CA ALA A 388 -7.46 -11.30 28.45
C ALA A 388 -7.41 -11.37 29.98
N ARG A 389 -8.41 -12.00 30.62
CA ARG A 389 -8.47 -12.19 32.08
C ARG A 389 -7.24 -12.93 32.62
N VAL A 390 -6.96 -14.13 32.10
CA VAL A 390 -5.87 -14.98 32.59
C VAL A 390 -4.51 -14.31 32.37
N THR A 391 -4.33 -13.66 31.21
CA THR A 391 -3.09 -12.94 30.89
C THR A 391 -2.89 -11.72 31.78
N ALA A 392 -3.91 -10.87 31.93
CA ALA A 392 -3.81 -9.62 32.68
C ALA A 392 -3.45 -9.87 34.16
N LEU A 393 -4.05 -10.89 34.78
CA LEU A 393 -3.77 -11.27 36.17
C LEU A 393 -2.31 -11.71 36.37
N LYS A 394 -1.77 -12.56 35.48
CA LYS A 394 -0.37 -13.04 35.59
C LYS A 394 0.64 -11.92 35.33
N LEU A 395 0.40 -11.06 34.34
CA LEU A 395 1.29 -9.94 34.05
C LEU A 395 1.27 -8.86 35.15
N ALA A 396 0.11 -8.58 35.76
CA ALA A 396 0.00 -7.71 36.92
C ALA A 396 0.75 -8.28 38.14
N ALA A 397 0.55 -9.58 38.43
CA ALA A 397 1.20 -10.24 39.56
C ALA A 397 2.73 -10.22 39.49
N ALA A 398 3.26 -10.23 38.27
CA ALA A 398 4.69 -10.20 37.97
C ALA A 398 5.25 -8.81 37.66
N ARG A 399 4.43 -7.75 37.72
CA ARG A 399 4.80 -6.37 37.40
C ARG A 399 5.31 -6.14 35.97
N HIS A 400 4.90 -6.96 34.99
CA HIS A 400 5.25 -6.80 33.56
C HIS A 400 4.50 -5.62 32.91
N TRP A 401 4.82 -4.41 33.31
CA TRP A 401 4.07 -3.16 33.11
C TRP A 401 3.68 -2.82 31.66
N GLY A 402 4.61 -3.01 30.72
CA GLY A 402 4.39 -2.76 29.30
C GLY A 402 3.37 -3.73 28.74
N ALA A 403 3.65 -5.03 28.88
CA ALA A 403 2.81 -6.12 28.38
C ALA A 403 1.41 -6.10 29.01
N TRP A 404 1.33 -5.90 30.33
CA TRP A 404 0.07 -5.81 31.05
C TRP A 404 -0.85 -4.72 30.45
N GLY A 405 -0.31 -3.53 30.23
CA GLY A 405 -1.06 -2.40 29.67
C GLY A 405 -1.70 -2.66 28.31
N ARG A 406 -1.02 -3.42 27.43
CA ARG A 406 -1.52 -3.71 26.08
C ARG A 406 -2.67 -4.72 26.10
N VAL A 407 -2.67 -5.67 27.06
CA VAL A 407 -3.80 -6.57 27.30
C VAL A 407 -5.01 -5.83 27.87
N LEU A 408 -4.82 -4.87 28.79
CA LEU A 408 -5.93 -4.20 29.47
C LEU A 408 -6.92 -3.52 28.51
N GLY A 409 -6.44 -2.81 27.49
CA GLY A 409 -7.31 -2.11 26.53
C GLY A 409 -8.12 -3.07 25.64
N LEU A 410 -7.49 -4.16 25.20
CA LEU A 410 -8.15 -5.22 24.43
C LEU A 410 -9.13 -6.02 25.29
N GLY A 411 -8.78 -6.26 26.57
CA GLY A 411 -9.65 -6.88 27.57
C GLY A 411 -10.89 -6.04 27.86
N LEU A 412 -10.79 -4.72 27.95
CA LEU A 412 -11.94 -3.84 28.09
C LEU A 412 -12.87 -3.94 26.87
N ARG A 413 -12.34 -3.91 25.64
CA ARG A 413 -13.14 -4.13 24.41
C ARG A 413 -13.88 -5.48 24.47
N ALA A 414 -13.19 -6.54 24.88
CA ALA A 414 -13.79 -7.88 25.00
C ALA A 414 -14.87 -7.94 26.08
N ALA A 415 -14.66 -7.29 27.22
CA ALA A 415 -15.63 -7.21 28.30
C ALA A 415 -16.87 -6.39 27.93
N THR A 416 -16.73 -5.34 27.12
CA THR A 416 -17.86 -4.58 26.57
C THR A 416 -18.62 -5.40 25.53
N GLY A 417 -17.94 -6.05 24.59
CA GLY A 417 -18.60 -6.88 23.57
C GLY A 417 -19.26 -8.16 24.10
N ALA A 418 -18.78 -8.69 25.23
CA ALA A 418 -19.41 -9.80 25.97
C ALA A 418 -20.40 -9.33 27.05
N GLU A 419 -20.76 -8.04 27.06
CA GLU A 419 -21.69 -7.40 28.02
C GLU A 419 -21.34 -7.63 29.51
N SER A 420 -20.07 -7.93 29.81
CA SER A 420 -19.60 -8.35 31.12
C SER A 420 -19.24 -7.16 32.01
N VAL A 421 -20.25 -6.54 32.63
CA VAL A 421 -20.12 -5.33 33.49
C VAL A 421 -18.99 -5.46 34.53
N ARG A 422 -18.89 -6.61 35.20
CA ARG A 422 -17.85 -6.90 36.20
C ARG A 422 -16.44 -6.70 35.65
N ASP A 423 -16.17 -7.22 34.45
CA ASP A 423 -14.85 -7.17 33.84
C ASP A 423 -14.55 -5.80 33.24
N GLN A 424 -15.57 -5.10 32.73
CA GLN A 424 -15.42 -3.70 32.32
C GLN A 424 -14.91 -2.84 33.48
N ILE A 425 -15.42 -3.06 34.71
CA ILE A 425 -14.96 -2.36 35.90
C ILE A 425 -13.51 -2.74 36.27
N TYR A 426 -13.16 -4.03 36.26
CA TYR A 426 -11.78 -4.48 36.50
C TYR A 426 -10.78 -3.88 35.50
N PHE A 427 -11.08 -3.92 34.20
CA PHE A 427 -10.19 -3.38 33.17
C PHE A 427 -10.12 -1.85 33.24
N ARG A 428 -11.23 -1.12 33.39
CA ARG A 428 -11.23 0.34 33.56
C ARG A 428 -10.40 0.77 34.79
N TYR A 429 -10.57 0.12 35.94
CA TYR A 429 -9.79 0.42 37.15
C TYR A 429 -8.29 0.18 36.94
N SER A 430 -7.95 -0.96 36.32
CA SER A 430 -6.57 -1.31 35.99
C SER A 430 -5.91 -0.30 35.06
N ILE A 431 -6.63 0.21 34.05
CA ILE A 431 -6.14 1.25 33.13
C ILE A 431 -5.95 2.58 33.89
N ALA A 432 -6.90 2.99 34.71
CA ALA A 432 -6.81 4.22 35.51
C ALA A 432 -5.59 4.20 36.45
N ALA A 433 -5.39 3.10 37.18
CA ALA A 433 -4.24 2.91 38.07
C ALA A 433 -2.91 2.94 37.29
N ARG A 434 -2.88 2.34 36.09
CA ARG A 434 -1.71 2.36 35.21
C ARG A 434 -1.40 3.76 34.66
N LYS A 435 -2.42 4.51 34.26
CA LYS A 435 -2.29 5.89 33.77
C LYS A 435 -1.72 6.81 34.85
N TYR A 436 -2.21 6.70 36.08
CA TYR A 436 -1.68 7.45 37.22
C TYR A 436 -0.18 7.22 37.45
N ALA A 437 0.26 5.95 37.52
CA ALA A 437 1.67 5.61 37.73
C ALA A 437 2.60 5.95 36.53
N ASN A 438 2.06 6.11 35.31
CA ASN A 438 2.78 6.67 34.16
C ASN A 438 2.94 8.20 34.23
N GLY A 439 2.30 8.89 35.20
CA GLY A 439 2.21 10.35 35.25
C GLY A 439 1.09 10.94 34.37
N GLN A 440 0.23 10.11 33.77
CA GLN A 440 -0.92 10.52 32.95
C GLN A 440 -2.13 10.81 33.87
N THR A 441 -1.99 11.80 34.75
CA THR A 441 -2.94 12.08 35.84
C THR A 441 -4.32 12.54 35.35
N GLU A 442 -4.39 13.30 34.25
CA GLU A 442 -5.66 13.77 33.66
C GLU A 442 -6.51 12.60 33.14
N GLU A 443 -5.94 11.76 32.27
CA GLU A 443 -6.58 10.54 31.76
C GLU A 443 -6.94 9.54 32.87
N ALA A 444 -6.12 9.45 33.93
CA ALA A 444 -6.41 8.62 35.09
C ALA A 444 -7.64 9.13 35.87
N LEU A 445 -7.82 10.46 35.95
CA LEU A 445 -8.94 11.08 36.66
C LEU A 445 -10.25 10.86 35.93
N GLU A 446 -10.27 11.03 34.61
CA GLU A 446 -11.44 10.79 33.76
C GLU A 446 -11.95 9.34 33.92
N LEU A 447 -11.05 8.37 33.84
CA LEU A 447 -11.38 6.95 34.03
C LEU A 447 -11.84 6.63 35.46
N ALA A 448 -11.24 7.26 36.48
CA ALA A 448 -11.64 7.08 37.87
C ALA A 448 -13.03 7.67 38.16
N VAL A 449 -13.36 8.82 37.59
CA VAL A 449 -14.70 9.43 37.69
C VAL A 449 -15.75 8.58 36.98
N ALA A 450 -15.47 8.08 35.77
CA ALA A 450 -16.38 7.20 35.05
C ALA A 450 -16.68 5.89 35.82
N LEU A 451 -15.68 5.32 36.50
CA LEU A 451 -15.87 4.17 37.39
C LEU A 451 -16.79 4.47 38.59
N ILE A 452 -16.68 5.68 39.16
CA ILE A 452 -17.52 6.13 40.27
C ILE A 452 -18.98 6.28 39.83
N SER A 453 -19.22 6.87 38.66
CA SER A 453 -20.56 7.12 38.13
C SER A 453 -21.27 5.85 37.63
N ASP A 454 -20.56 4.96 36.93
CA ASP A 454 -21.18 3.80 36.26
C ASP A 454 -21.22 2.52 37.12
N GLY A 455 -20.31 2.36 38.08
CA GLY A 455 -19.92 1.03 38.57
C GLY A 455 -20.09 0.75 40.07
N LEU A 456 -20.15 1.76 40.94
CA LEU A 456 -20.03 1.54 42.40
C LEU A 456 -21.13 0.63 42.99
N ASP A 457 -22.37 0.75 42.55
CA ASP A 457 -23.50 -0.06 43.06
C ASP A 457 -23.50 -1.51 42.55
N THR A 458 -22.55 -1.88 41.67
CA THR A 458 -22.47 -3.20 41.02
C THR A 458 -21.31 -4.06 41.52
N VAL A 459 -20.51 -3.56 42.47
CA VAL A 459 -19.33 -4.24 43.03
C VAL A 459 -19.41 -4.37 44.55
N ASP A 460 -18.51 -5.16 45.15
CA ASP A 460 -18.42 -5.26 46.61
C ASP A 460 -17.81 -3.99 47.25
N ASP A 461 -18.10 -3.77 48.54
CA ASP A 461 -17.61 -2.61 49.30
C ASP A 461 -16.08 -2.46 49.24
N THR A 462 -15.35 -3.59 49.19
CA THR A 462 -13.89 -3.62 49.13
C THR A 462 -13.36 -3.06 47.80
N THR A 463 -14.07 -3.33 46.70
CA THR A 463 -13.76 -2.81 45.36
C THR A 463 -14.20 -1.35 45.23
N ALA A 464 -15.37 -1.00 45.76
CA ALA A 464 -15.86 0.38 45.82
C ALA A 464 -14.87 1.29 46.56
N ASP A 465 -14.34 0.86 47.70
CA ASP A 465 -13.32 1.61 48.45
C ASP A 465 -11.97 1.72 47.72
N ARG A 466 -11.60 0.75 46.87
CA ARG A 466 -10.40 0.84 46.03
C ARG A 466 -10.54 1.88 44.93
N ILE A 467 -11.72 1.93 44.30
CA ILE A 467 -12.05 2.93 43.28
C ILE A 467 -12.02 4.34 43.88
N ARG A 468 -12.65 4.54 45.04
CA ARG A 468 -12.62 5.83 45.79
C ARG A 468 -11.19 6.27 46.10
N ARG A 469 -10.37 5.40 46.72
CA ARG A 469 -8.97 5.72 47.06
C ARG A 469 -8.13 6.11 45.84
N LEU A 470 -8.32 5.45 44.69
CA LEU A 470 -7.62 5.82 43.47
C LEU A 470 -8.05 7.22 42.99
N ALA A 471 -9.37 7.51 42.98
CA ALA A 471 -9.86 8.84 42.62
C ALA A 471 -9.33 9.94 43.55
N ASP A 472 -9.27 9.69 44.86
CA ASP A 472 -8.69 10.62 45.85
C ASP A 472 -7.18 10.86 45.59
N GLN A 473 -6.43 9.81 45.22
CA GLN A 473 -5.01 9.91 44.90
C GLN A 473 -4.73 10.70 43.62
N VAL A 474 -5.55 10.52 42.58
CA VAL A 474 -5.42 11.29 41.34
C VAL A 474 -5.91 12.75 41.51
N GLY A 475 -6.91 12.98 42.35
CA GLY A 475 -7.50 14.29 42.60
C GLY A 475 -6.64 15.28 43.40
N TYR A 476 -5.56 14.83 44.04
CA TYR A 476 -4.70 15.68 44.87
C TYR A 476 -3.72 16.52 44.02
N ARG A 477 -4.07 17.78 43.75
CA ARG A 477 -3.11 18.80 43.30
C ARG A 477 -2.37 19.41 44.51
N PRO A 478 -1.02 19.42 44.55
CA PRO A 478 -0.32 20.48 45.26
C PRO A 478 -0.57 21.80 44.53
N GLU A 479 -1.00 22.84 45.25
CA GLU A 479 -1.34 24.14 44.65
C GLU A 479 -0.09 24.81 44.03
N PRO A 480 -0.15 25.33 42.79
CA PRO A 480 0.83 26.31 42.32
C PRO A 480 0.59 27.66 43.03
N PRO A 481 1.64 28.46 43.31
CA PRO A 481 1.49 29.74 43.98
C PRO A 481 0.61 30.70 43.16
N THR A 482 -0.31 31.35 43.84
CA THR A 482 -1.35 32.20 43.23
C THR A 482 -0.83 33.59 42.85
N GLU A 483 -0.75 33.88 41.55
CA GLU A 483 -0.81 35.25 41.05
C GLU A 483 -2.24 35.61 40.56
N PRO A 484 -2.68 36.88 40.72
CA PRO A 484 -4.10 37.23 40.58
C PRO A 484 -4.54 37.46 39.12
N ILE A 485 -5.29 36.50 38.56
CA ILE A 485 -5.98 36.66 37.27
C ILE A 485 -7.17 37.62 37.42
N THR A 486 -6.89 38.92 37.29
CA THR A 486 -7.88 40.01 37.50
C THR A 486 -8.93 40.10 36.36
N GLY A 487 -8.81 39.30 35.30
CA GLY A 487 -9.72 39.33 34.14
C GLY A 487 -11.03 38.54 34.29
N LEU A 488 -11.03 37.38 34.95
CA LEU A 488 -12.16 36.44 34.88
C LEU A 488 -13.37 36.83 35.73
N LEU A 489 -13.13 37.50 36.87
CA LEU A 489 -14.18 37.90 37.82
C LEU A 489 -15.16 38.93 37.24
N GLY A 490 -14.75 39.72 36.24
CA GLY A 490 -15.61 40.71 35.58
C GLY A 490 -16.75 40.06 34.76
N LEU A 491 -16.44 38.97 34.05
CA LEU A 491 -17.40 38.22 33.23
C LEU A 491 -18.38 37.41 34.10
N VAL A 492 -17.88 36.72 35.12
CA VAL A 492 -18.71 35.92 36.04
C VAL A 492 -19.76 36.80 36.74
N ARG A 493 -19.39 38.03 37.16
CA ARG A 493 -20.28 38.95 37.87
C ARG A 493 -21.47 39.45 37.03
N GLN A 494 -21.35 39.53 35.70
CA GLN A 494 -22.47 39.94 34.83
C GLN A 494 -23.48 38.82 34.55
N VAL A 495 -23.05 37.55 34.65
CA VAL A 495 -23.91 36.39 34.42
C VAL A 495 -24.68 36.01 35.68
N VAL A 496 -24.02 36.02 36.85
CA VAL A 496 -24.63 35.62 38.14
C VAL A 496 -25.82 36.49 38.53
N THR A 497 -25.80 37.80 38.23
CA THR A 497 -26.91 38.72 38.53
C THR A 497 -28.17 38.52 37.69
N ARG A 498 -28.19 37.56 36.76
CA ARG A 498 -29.36 37.19 35.94
C ARG A 498 -30.01 35.86 36.34
N LEU A 499 -29.48 35.17 37.36
CA LEU A 499 -30.01 33.91 37.87
C LEU A 499 -31.03 34.14 39.00
N PRO A 500 -32.02 33.24 39.20
CA PRO A 500 -32.94 33.32 40.34
C PRO A 500 -32.21 33.22 41.69
N ASP A 501 -32.71 33.94 42.70
CA ASP A 501 -32.08 34.07 44.04
C ASP A 501 -31.62 32.74 44.69
N PRO A 502 -32.38 31.62 44.63
CA PRO A 502 -31.93 30.36 45.23
C PRO A 502 -30.63 29.82 44.62
N VAL A 503 -30.40 30.07 43.33
CA VAL A 503 -29.20 29.62 42.61
C VAL A 503 -28.00 30.51 42.96
N GLN A 504 -28.22 31.82 43.12
CA GLN A 504 -27.18 32.73 43.60
C GLN A 504 -26.70 32.31 45.00
N GLN A 505 -27.62 31.95 45.89
CA GLN A 505 -27.31 31.56 47.27
C GLN A 505 -26.60 30.18 47.37
N PHE A 506 -26.88 29.26 46.45
CA PHE A 506 -26.17 28.00 46.31
C PHE A 506 -24.72 28.19 45.83
N LEU A 507 -24.49 29.04 44.82
CA LEU A 507 -23.15 29.33 44.30
C LEU A 507 -22.25 30.07 45.31
N ILE A 508 -22.84 30.94 46.14
CA ILE A 508 -22.12 31.64 47.22
C ILE A 508 -21.70 30.68 48.35
N SER A 509 -22.45 29.60 48.59
CA SER A 509 -22.15 28.61 49.64
C SER A 509 -21.21 27.49 49.19
N HIS A 510 -21.05 27.27 47.87
CA HIS A 510 -20.25 26.18 47.31
C HIS A 510 -19.28 26.67 46.22
N PRO A 511 -18.24 27.46 46.56
CA PRO A 511 -17.31 28.06 45.58
C PRO A 511 -16.53 27.02 44.74
N GLN A 512 -16.43 25.78 45.22
CA GLN A 512 -15.82 24.65 44.53
C GLN A 512 -16.55 24.24 43.24
N ALA A 513 -17.87 24.49 43.15
CA ALA A 513 -18.72 24.03 42.05
C ALA A 513 -18.74 24.97 40.82
N VAL A 514 -18.17 26.17 40.95
CA VAL A 514 -18.26 27.25 39.95
C VAL A 514 -17.63 26.88 38.59
N PRO A 515 -16.46 26.22 38.49
CA PRO A 515 -15.88 25.87 37.19
C PRO A 515 -16.76 24.90 36.38
N ALA A 516 -17.28 23.85 37.03
CA ALA A 516 -18.13 22.85 36.41
C ALA A 516 -19.48 23.43 35.95
N ALA A 517 -20.09 24.29 36.77
CA ALA A 517 -21.35 24.95 36.43
C ALA A 517 -21.21 25.91 35.23
N VAL A 518 -20.10 26.65 35.12
CA VAL A 518 -19.85 27.58 34.00
C VAL A 518 -19.56 26.83 32.71
N ILE A 519 -18.77 25.76 32.74
CA ILE A 519 -18.51 24.92 31.55
C ILE A 519 -19.82 24.28 31.06
N GLY A 520 -20.62 23.70 31.95
CA GLY A 520 -21.93 23.12 31.60
C GLY A 520 -22.90 24.13 30.97
N LEU A 521 -22.92 25.39 31.46
CA LEU A 521 -23.80 26.43 30.90
C LEU A 521 -23.36 26.89 29.51
N VAL A 522 -22.05 26.95 29.25
CA VAL A 522 -21.50 27.27 27.92
C VAL A 522 -21.75 26.13 26.93
N SER A 523 -21.57 24.87 27.35
CA SER A 523 -21.90 23.70 26.53
C SER A 523 -23.39 23.64 26.14
N LEU A 524 -24.31 24.02 27.04
CA LEU A 524 -25.74 24.13 26.75
C LEU A 524 -26.07 25.24 25.72
N LEU A 525 -25.35 26.37 25.76
CA LEU A 525 -25.49 27.44 24.77
C LEU A 525 -24.94 27.08 23.39
N VAL A 526 -23.88 26.25 23.33
CA VAL A 526 -23.32 25.74 22.06
C VAL A 526 -24.18 24.60 21.48
N ALA A 527 -24.70 23.70 22.32
CA ALA A 527 -25.59 22.61 21.90
C ALA A 527 -26.96 23.12 21.41
N GLY A 528 -27.49 24.20 22.01
CA GLY A 528 -28.77 24.80 21.64
C GLY A 528 -28.85 25.39 20.22
N LEU A 529 -27.72 25.47 19.50
CA LEU A 529 -27.63 26.02 18.14
C LEU A 529 -27.65 24.95 17.03
N PHE A 530 -27.66 23.66 17.35
CA PHE A 530 -27.56 22.59 16.35
C PHE A 530 -28.68 21.54 16.30
N THR A 531 -29.70 21.59 17.18
CA THR A 531 -30.83 20.64 17.11
C THR A 531 -32.20 21.26 17.41
N ALA A 532 -32.88 21.78 16.37
CA ALA A 532 -34.36 21.81 16.30
C ALA A 532 -34.87 22.20 14.90
N SER A 533 -35.47 21.27 14.14
CA SER A 533 -36.64 21.51 13.26
C SER A 533 -37.15 20.22 12.60
N ALA A 534 -37.88 19.37 13.33
CA ALA A 534 -38.87 18.44 12.77
C ALA A 534 -39.82 17.91 13.88
N PRO A 535 -41.08 18.36 13.96
CA PRO A 535 -42.11 17.75 14.81
C PRO A 535 -42.93 16.70 14.04
N HIS A 536 -43.37 15.66 14.75
CA HIS A 536 -44.20 14.58 14.21
C HIS A 536 -45.70 14.93 14.22
N ALA A 537 -46.49 14.17 13.44
CA ALA A 537 -47.92 14.34 13.27
C ALA A 537 -48.78 13.79 14.42
N ASN A 538 -50.01 14.30 14.57
CA ASN A 538 -51.20 13.51 14.91
C ASN A 538 -52.50 14.22 14.46
N PRO A 539 -53.63 13.49 14.29
CA PRO A 539 -54.76 13.94 13.48
C PRO A 539 -55.97 14.50 14.27
N ILE A 540 -56.87 15.24 13.58
CA ILE A 540 -58.35 15.08 13.57
C ILE A 540 -59.05 16.28 12.86
N ALA A 541 -59.96 15.95 11.93
CA ALA A 541 -61.13 16.67 11.39
C ALA A 541 -61.18 18.20 11.08
N ASP A 542 -61.65 18.48 9.86
CA ASP A 542 -62.14 19.72 9.23
C ASP A 542 -63.36 20.37 9.97
N PRO A 543 -63.64 21.69 9.87
CA PRO A 543 -64.39 22.23 8.73
C PRO A 543 -64.04 23.66 8.23
N GLY A 544 -63.60 23.78 6.97
CA GLY A 544 -64.34 24.51 5.92
C GLY A 544 -64.10 26.01 5.63
N ARG A 545 -64.03 26.31 4.31
CA ARG A 545 -64.47 27.55 3.59
C ARG A 545 -63.72 28.87 3.84
N ASP A 546 -63.59 29.81 2.90
CA ASP A 546 -64.00 29.93 1.48
C ASP A 546 -63.07 30.96 0.79
N LEU A 547 -62.73 30.76 -0.51
CA LEU A 547 -62.86 31.75 -1.61
C LEU A 547 -62.05 31.37 -2.88
N ILE A 548 -62.78 30.93 -3.90
CA ILE A 548 -62.40 31.00 -5.33
C ILE A 548 -63.46 31.84 -6.03
N VAL A 549 -63.07 32.81 -6.88
CA VAL A 549 -63.86 33.32 -8.03
C VAL A 549 -62.86 33.89 -9.05
N ALA A 550 -62.97 33.77 -10.38
CA ALA A 550 -63.96 33.16 -11.30
C ALA A 550 -63.19 32.28 -12.33
N GLY A 551 -63.73 31.26 -13.01
CA GLY A 551 -64.92 31.22 -13.88
C GLY A 551 -64.45 30.93 -15.33
N THR A 552 -65.15 30.34 -16.32
CA THR A 552 -66.57 29.95 -16.53
C THR A 552 -66.64 29.28 -17.95
N THR A 553 -67.44 28.26 -18.33
CA THR A 553 -68.43 27.40 -17.61
C THR A 553 -68.89 26.19 -18.48
N ALA A 554 -68.82 24.97 -17.93
CA ALA A 554 -69.94 23.98 -17.89
C ALA A 554 -70.48 23.35 -19.22
N PRO A 555 -71.57 22.52 -19.22
CA PRO A 555 -71.56 21.11 -18.75
C PRO A 555 -72.38 20.11 -19.62
N ARG A 556 -72.68 18.91 -19.06
CA ARG A 556 -73.90 18.03 -19.18
C ARG A 556 -73.85 16.67 -19.94
N SER A 557 -73.98 15.60 -19.15
CA SER A 557 -74.97 14.48 -19.20
C SER A 557 -75.28 13.62 -20.45
N THR A 558 -75.37 12.30 -20.17
CA THR A 558 -76.33 11.25 -20.63
C THR A 558 -76.22 10.55 -22.00
N SER A 559 -76.41 9.21 -21.90
CA SER A 559 -77.13 8.27 -22.80
C SER A 559 -76.58 7.81 -24.18
N THR A 560 -76.14 6.53 -24.18
CA THR A 560 -76.52 5.41 -25.09
C THR A 560 -76.12 5.36 -26.59
N THR A 561 -75.87 4.11 -27.04
CA THR A 561 -75.85 3.54 -28.42
C THR A 561 -74.70 3.89 -29.39
N GLY A 562 -74.09 2.87 -30.04
CA GLY A 562 -73.32 3.05 -31.29
C GLY A 562 -72.12 2.13 -31.63
N ILE A 563 -72.29 0.80 -31.67
CA ILE A 563 -71.40 -0.15 -32.42
C ILE A 563 -71.82 -0.05 -33.92
N PRO A 564 -70.96 -0.15 -34.97
CA PRO A 564 -69.92 -1.19 -35.23
C PRO A 564 -68.56 -0.69 -35.78
N GLY A 565 -67.51 -1.52 -35.95
CA GLY A 565 -67.35 -2.96 -35.68
C GLY A 565 -65.89 -3.43 -35.91
N GLY A 566 -65.54 -4.63 -35.42
CA GLY A 566 -64.21 -5.27 -35.60
C GLY A 566 -64.06 -6.01 -36.94
N PRO A 567 -63.30 -7.13 -37.06
CA PRO A 567 -62.70 -8.02 -36.04
C PRO A 567 -61.14 -8.11 -36.10
N THR A 568 -60.39 -8.25 -34.99
CA THR A 568 -59.94 -9.50 -34.30
C THR A 568 -59.24 -10.55 -35.22
N THR A 569 -58.15 -11.24 -34.86
CA THR A 569 -57.81 -11.93 -33.58
C THR A 569 -56.30 -12.16 -33.35
N SER A 570 -55.93 -12.12 -32.07
CA SER A 570 -55.10 -13.05 -31.25
C SER A 570 -54.28 -14.19 -31.88
N GLY A 571 -53.12 -14.48 -31.26
CA GLY A 571 -52.45 -15.79 -31.33
C GLY A 571 -51.01 -15.80 -30.78
N ALA A 572 -50.78 -16.43 -29.63
CA ALA A 572 -49.44 -16.70 -29.09
C ALA A 572 -49.17 -18.22 -29.06
N ALA A 573 -47.89 -18.61 -29.16
CA ALA A 573 -47.37 -20.00 -29.19
C ALA A 573 -47.81 -20.82 -30.44
N THR A 574 -47.08 -21.84 -30.93
CA THR A 574 -46.04 -22.69 -30.28
C THR A 574 -45.14 -23.37 -31.34
N THR A 575 -43.92 -23.81 -30.96
CA THR A 575 -43.13 -24.96 -31.50
C THR A 575 -42.81 -25.13 -33.01
N GLY A 576 -41.53 -25.41 -33.34
CA GLY A 576 -41.15 -26.20 -34.53
C GLY A 576 -39.66 -26.08 -34.94
N PRO A 577 -38.85 -27.17 -34.97
CA PRO A 577 -37.39 -27.10 -35.21
C PRO A 577 -36.90 -27.74 -36.52
N THR A 578 -35.67 -27.41 -36.98
CA THR A 578 -34.81 -28.34 -37.76
C THR A 578 -33.32 -27.88 -37.86
N THR A 579 -32.48 -28.55 -37.07
CA THR A 579 -31.19 -29.22 -37.43
C THR A 579 -30.18 -28.65 -38.44
N THR A 580 -29.05 -28.19 -37.90
CA THR A 580 -27.63 -28.64 -38.04
C THR A 580 -27.08 -29.39 -39.29
N VAL A 581 -25.73 -29.25 -39.44
CA VAL A 581 -24.72 -29.98 -40.26
C VAL A 581 -24.36 -29.27 -41.58
N GLY A 582 -23.10 -29.03 -41.95
CA GLY A 582 -21.79 -29.29 -41.32
C GLY A 582 -20.79 -29.94 -42.29
N GLY A 583 -19.64 -29.31 -42.57
CA GLY A 583 -18.56 -29.91 -43.38
C GLY A 583 -17.59 -28.93 -44.06
N THR A 584 -16.29 -29.11 -43.81
CA THR A 584 -15.14 -28.46 -44.51
C THR A 584 -14.28 -29.57 -45.18
N PRO A 585 -13.03 -29.34 -45.66
CA PRO A 585 -12.74 -28.74 -46.97
C PRO A 585 -11.69 -29.50 -47.83
N ILE A 586 -11.73 -29.37 -49.17
CA ILE A 586 -10.66 -29.71 -50.15
C ILE A 586 -10.90 -28.80 -51.39
N GLY A 587 -9.95 -28.24 -52.15
CA GLY A 587 -8.48 -28.18 -52.08
C GLY A 587 -7.90 -27.81 -53.47
N ASP A 588 -6.77 -27.08 -53.49
CA ASP A 588 -5.85 -26.80 -54.61
C ASP A 588 -6.23 -25.83 -55.78
N PRO A 589 -5.21 -25.29 -56.50
CA PRO A 589 -5.31 -23.97 -57.15
C PRO A 589 -4.91 -23.94 -58.65
N THR A 590 -5.02 -22.76 -59.30
CA THR A 590 -4.20 -22.41 -60.49
C THR A 590 -4.16 -20.90 -60.76
N THR A 591 -2.94 -20.36 -60.85
CA THR A 591 -2.41 -19.45 -61.90
C THR A 591 -3.41 -18.98 -62.99
N GLY A 592 -3.61 -17.68 -63.25
CA GLY A 592 -2.65 -16.71 -63.82
C GLY A 592 -3.06 -16.42 -65.27
N GLY A 593 -2.98 -15.24 -65.90
CA GLY A 593 -2.46 -13.91 -65.60
C GLY A 593 -2.53 -13.08 -66.91
N GLY A 594 -2.45 -11.75 -66.82
CA GLY A 594 -2.01 -10.87 -67.93
C GLY A 594 -2.97 -10.52 -69.09
N GLY A 595 -3.27 -9.23 -69.21
CA GLY A 595 -3.21 -8.55 -70.52
C GLY A 595 -4.49 -7.86 -71.03
N PRO A 596 -4.37 -6.79 -71.85
CA PRO A 596 -5.30 -5.66 -71.78
C PRO A 596 -6.06 -5.31 -73.08
N GLY A 597 -7.14 -4.53 -72.95
CA GLY A 597 -7.87 -3.87 -74.04
C GLY A 597 -8.66 -2.64 -73.54
N PRO A 598 -8.97 -1.63 -74.39
CA PRO A 598 -9.01 -0.23 -73.94
C PRO A 598 -10.35 0.53 -74.12
N ASN A 599 -10.35 1.81 -73.69
CA ASN A 599 -11.32 2.91 -73.92
C ASN A 599 -12.61 2.92 -73.04
N THR A 600 -13.20 4.05 -72.60
CA THR A 600 -12.85 5.50 -72.59
C THR A 600 -13.84 6.27 -71.68
N GLY A 601 -13.39 7.34 -71.00
CA GLY A 601 -14.25 8.35 -70.31
C GLY A 601 -14.83 7.91 -68.94
N ASP A 602 -15.05 8.77 -67.95
CA ASP A 602 -14.76 10.20 -67.78
C ASP A 602 -14.37 10.52 -66.32
N GLY A 603 -13.78 11.67 -66.06
CA GLY A 603 -13.03 11.93 -64.82
C GLY A 603 -13.84 12.40 -63.61
N SER A 604 -13.39 12.00 -62.42
CA SER A 604 -13.38 12.86 -61.22
C SER A 604 -12.17 12.51 -60.35
N GLY A 605 -11.51 13.53 -59.78
CA GLY A 605 -10.24 13.39 -59.07
C GLY A 605 -10.39 12.77 -57.69
N GLY A 606 -10.47 11.45 -57.60
CA GLY A 606 -10.35 10.73 -56.34
C GLY A 606 -8.88 10.64 -55.90
N SER A 607 -8.54 11.25 -54.76
CA SER A 607 -7.29 10.98 -54.07
C SER A 607 -7.21 9.49 -53.74
N THR A 608 -6.34 8.75 -54.43
CA THR A 608 -6.11 7.34 -54.14
C THR A 608 -5.30 7.23 -52.86
N SER A 609 -5.99 7.12 -51.72
CA SER A 609 -5.36 6.65 -50.48
C SER A 609 -4.61 5.34 -50.77
N PRO A 610 -3.34 5.19 -50.31
CA PRO A 610 -2.63 3.93 -50.44
C PRO A 610 -3.41 2.80 -49.73
N PRO A 611 -3.20 1.53 -50.11
CA PRO A 611 -3.84 0.41 -49.44
C PRO A 611 -3.53 0.45 -47.92
N PRO A 612 -4.50 0.09 -47.06
CA PRO A 612 -4.34 0.23 -45.62
C PRO A 612 -3.14 -0.56 -45.12
N THR A 613 -2.23 0.11 -44.43
CA THR A 613 -1.09 -0.54 -43.79
C THR A 613 -1.57 -1.30 -42.55
N THR A 614 -1.05 -2.50 -42.35
CA THR A 614 -1.28 -3.26 -41.11
C THR A 614 -0.78 -2.43 -39.93
N LEU A 615 -1.59 -2.34 -38.87
CA LEU A 615 -1.24 -1.64 -37.65
C LEU A 615 0.03 -2.25 -37.04
N SER A 616 1.10 -1.48 -37.04
CA SER A 616 2.37 -1.83 -36.39
C SER A 616 2.44 -1.15 -35.04
N TRP A 617 2.99 -1.84 -34.05
CA TRP A 617 3.15 -1.32 -32.70
C TRP A 617 4.17 -2.12 -31.91
N GLY A 618 4.68 -1.49 -30.86
CA GLY A 618 5.52 -2.13 -29.86
C GLY A 618 5.78 -1.20 -28.69
N PHE A 619 6.11 -1.78 -27.55
CA PHE A 619 6.77 -1.06 -26.46
C PHE A 619 8.04 -1.78 -26.04
N VAL A 620 9.00 -1.00 -25.57
CA VAL A 620 10.21 -1.48 -24.92
C VAL A 620 10.44 -0.72 -23.62
N ARG A 621 11.09 -1.40 -22.68
CA ARG A 621 11.67 -0.82 -21.48
C ARG A 621 13.18 -0.98 -21.57
N ASP A 622 13.91 0.11 -21.41
CA ASP A 622 15.36 0.14 -21.40
C ASP A 622 15.90 0.67 -20.08
N ASP A 623 16.84 -0.07 -19.49
CA ASP A 623 17.58 0.34 -18.30
C ASP A 623 18.85 1.16 -18.59
N MET A 624 19.11 1.42 -19.88
CA MET A 624 20.07 2.38 -20.44
C MET A 624 21.48 2.22 -19.83
N GLN A 625 22.06 1.03 -20.03
CA GLN A 625 23.44 0.73 -19.64
C GLN A 625 24.43 1.26 -20.70
N ASP A 626 25.60 1.72 -20.26
CA ASP A 626 26.69 2.10 -21.18
C ASP A 626 27.36 0.85 -21.75
N ASP A 627 26.92 0.49 -22.96
CA ASP A 627 27.43 -0.65 -23.74
C ASP A 627 28.58 -0.25 -24.71
N ASN A 628 29.25 0.89 -24.48
CA ASN A 628 30.36 1.39 -25.32
C ASN A 628 30.01 1.46 -26.82
N GLY A 629 28.78 1.84 -27.16
CA GLY A 629 28.30 1.94 -28.54
C GLY A 629 27.99 0.62 -29.24
N GLN A 630 27.98 -0.52 -28.53
CA GLN A 630 27.52 -1.79 -29.09
C GLN A 630 26.00 -1.95 -28.93
N PRO A 631 25.29 -2.50 -29.93
CA PRO A 631 23.87 -2.83 -29.78
C PRO A 631 23.66 -3.95 -28.75
N ARG A 632 22.99 -3.62 -27.64
CA ARG A 632 22.52 -4.58 -26.63
C ARG A 632 21.09 -4.99 -26.93
N GLN A 633 20.82 -6.28 -26.81
CA GLN A 633 19.47 -6.84 -26.85
C GLN A 633 18.64 -6.37 -25.66
N LEU A 634 17.47 -5.77 -25.91
CA LEU A 634 16.49 -5.37 -24.91
C LEU A 634 15.66 -6.57 -24.46
N ASP A 635 16.37 -7.54 -23.91
CA ASP A 635 15.79 -8.56 -23.07
C ASP A 635 16.11 -8.23 -21.62
N ALA A 636 15.27 -8.71 -20.70
CA ALA A 636 15.69 -8.80 -19.31
C ALA A 636 17.01 -9.61 -19.26
N PRO A 637 18.01 -9.20 -18.45
CA PRO A 637 19.38 -9.73 -18.54
C PRO A 637 19.45 -11.26 -18.31
N GLY A 638 19.41 -12.01 -19.41
CA GLY A 638 19.21 -13.46 -19.38
C GLY A 638 18.50 -14.10 -20.59
N SER A 639 18.20 -13.33 -21.64
CA SER A 639 17.54 -13.74 -22.91
C SER A 639 16.05 -14.12 -22.81
N ALA A 640 15.28 -13.34 -22.06
CA ALA A 640 13.82 -13.46 -22.01
C ALA A 640 13.14 -12.13 -22.37
N ALA A 641 12.17 -12.18 -23.27
CA ALA A 641 11.45 -11.05 -23.86
C ALA A 641 10.42 -10.41 -22.91
N ASN A 642 10.80 -10.21 -21.64
CA ASN A 642 9.89 -9.80 -20.56
C ASN A 642 9.91 -8.28 -20.29
N TRP A 643 10.66 -7.50 -21.07
CA TRP A 643 10.73 -6.03 -21.04
C TRP A 643 10.17 -5.37 -22.30
N THR A 644 9.75 -6.17 -23.28
CA THR A 644 9.35 -5.68 -24.60
C THR A 644 8.18 -6.48 -25.13
N TRP A 645 7.20 -5.83 -25.75
CA TRP A 645 6.11 -6.51 -26.43
C TRP A 645 5.67 -5.73 -27.66
N GLY A 646 5.48 -6.41 -28.78
CA GLY A 646 5.20 -5.79 -30.06
C GLY A 646 5.09 -6.82 -31.17
N ILE A 647 4.89 -6.34 -32.40
CA ILE A 647 4.55 -7.23 -33.52
C ILE A 647 5.64 -8.26 -33.87
N TRP A 648 6.89 -8.06 -33.44
CA TRP A 648 7.97 -9.07 -33.55
C TRP A 648 7.66 -10.37 -32.81
N ASN A 649 6.96 -10.31 -31.67
CA ASN A 649 6.53 -11.48 -30.89
C ASN A 649 5.33 -12.21 -31.53
N MET A 650 4.61 -11.55 -32.43
CA MET A 650 3.38 -12.06 -33.05
C MET A 650 3.64 -12.85 -34.35
N GLN A 651 4.85 -12.76 -34.90
CA GLN A 651 5.26 -13.47 -36.11
C GLN A 651 5.62 -14.93 -35.83
N SER A 652 5.53 -15.78 -36.85
CA SER A 652 5.91 -17.19 -36.78
C SER A 652 6.85 -17.55 -37.94
N PRO A 653 8.17 -17.72 -37.68
CA PRO A 653 8.85 -17.49 -36.40
C PRO A 653 8.88 -16.00 -35.97
N PRO A 654 9.14 -15.68 -34.69
CA PRO A 654 9.32 -14.31 -34.23
C PRO A 654 10.47 -13.58 -34.95
N ALA A 655 10.33 -12.27 -35.13
CA ALA A 655 11.26 -11.45 -35.94
C ALA A 655 12.62 -11.14 -35.25
N GLY A 656 12.89 -11.74 -34.10
CA GLY A 656 14.00 -11.41 -33.22
C GLY A 656 13.58 -10.44 -32.11
N HIS A 657 14.57 -9.76 -31.53
CA HIS A 657 14.42 -8.95 -30.32
C HIS A 657 14.76 -7.47 -30.55
N PRO A 658 14.12 -6.53 -29.84
CA PRO A 658 14.53 -5.14 -29.82
C PRO A 658 15.96 -4.98 -29.29
N THR A 659 16.63 -3.89 -29.68
CA THR A 659 18.00 -3.59 -29.23
C THR A 659 18.17 -2.12 -28.92
N ALA A 660 18.91 -1.77 -27.86
CA ALA A 660 19.36 -0.42 -27.57
C ALA A 660 20.84 -0.26 -27.95
N THR A 661 21.24 0.94 -28.36
CA THR A 661 22.64 1.29 -28.64
C THR A 661 22.94 2.64 -28.02
N HIS A 662 23.84 2.69 -27.04
CA HIS A 662 24.27 3.95 -26.43
C HIS A 662 25.08 4.77 -27.44
N LEU A 663 24.63 5.98 -27.78
CA LEU A 663 25.31 6.84 -28.78
C LEU A 663 26.14 7.94 -28.12
N ALA A 664 25.63 8.54 -27.05
CA ALA A 664 26.34 9.50 -26.19
C ALA A 664 25.60 9.64 -24.85
N THR A 665 26.19 10.33 -23.87
CA THR A 665 25.51 10.62 -22.59
C THR A 665 24.13 11.25 -22.80
N GLY A 666 23.07 10.55 -22.36
CA GLY A 666 21.68 10.95 -22.59
C GLY A 666 21.20 10.85 -24.04
N TRP A 667 21.80 10.00 -24.87
CA TRP A 667 21.35 9.70 -26.23
C TRP A 667 21.55 8.23 -26.58
N ASP A 668 20.43 7.50 -26.70
CA ASP A 668 20.42 6.08 -27.05
C ASP A 668 19.49 5.84 -28.25
N ARG A 669 19.81 4.82 -29.05
CA ARG A 669 19.01 4.37 -30.21
C ARG A 669 18.37 3.01 -29.94
N ILE A 670 17.05 2.98 -29.98
CA ILE A 670 16.23 1.77 -29.90
C ILE A 670 15.95 1.26 -31.32
N ARG A 671 16.11 -0.04 -31.57
CA ARG A 671 15.59 -0.75 -32.75
C ARG A 671 14.47 -1.67 -32.32
N MET A 672 13.28 -1.53 -32.92
CA MET A 672 12.17 -2.47 -32.78
C MET A 672 12.07 -3.34 -34.05
N PRO A 673 12.38 -4.65 -34.00
CA PRO A 673 12.38 -5.49 -35.19
C PRO A 673 10.99 -5.66 -35.79
N ALA A 674 10.93 -5.76 -37.11
CA ALA A 674 9.69 -5.89 -37.89
C ALA A 674 8.63 -4.78 -37.69
N ALA A 675 8.88 -3.78 -36.83
CA ALA A 675 7.94 -2.69 -36.53
C ALA A 675 7.90 -1.62 -37.64
N GLY A 676 8.89 -1.61 -38.54
CA GLY A 676 9.17 -0.52 -39.49
C GLY A 676 7.96 -0.11 -40.32
N THR A 677 7.35 1.04 -40.01
CA THR A 677 6.15 1.55 -40.70
C THR A 677 6.26 3.06 -40.90
N PRO A 678 5.89 3.65 -42.06
CA PRO A 678 6.04 5.08 -42.28
C PRO A 678 5.20 5.91 -41.31
N GLY A 679 5.80 6.92 -40.68
CA GLY A 679 5.15 7.81 -39.71
C GLY A 679 4.95 7.17 -38.35
N GLY A 680 3.74 7.31 -37.81
CA GLY A 680 3.36 6.82 -36.49
C GLY A 680 3.61 7.83 -35.37
N THR A 681 3.41 7.37 -34.14
CA THR A 681 3.67 8.09 -32.90
C THR A 681 4.70 7.34 -32.06
N VAL A 682 5.54 8.09 -31.33
CA VAL A 682 6.44 7.57 -30.30
C VAL A 682 6.18 8.33 -29.00
N ILE A 683 5.93 7.60 -27.92
CA ILE A 683 5.84 8.15 -26.56
C ILE A 683 7.04 7.66 -25.74
N VAL A 684 7.71 8.59 -25.05
CA VAL A 684 8.84 8.29 -24.16
C VAL A 684 8.56 8.81 -22.76
N THR A 685 8.92 8.01 -21.74
CA THR A 685 8.80 8.41 -20.33
C THR A 685 10.00 7.89 -19.54
N ALA A 686 10.61 8.76 -18.73
CA ALA A 686 11.71 8.38 -17.84
C ALA A 686 11.19 7.66 -16.58
N TYR A 687 11.93 6.66 -16.09
CA TYR A 687 11.55 5.93 -14.87
C TYR A 687 12.70 5.63 -13.91
N ASP A 688 12.36 5.40 -12.64
CA ASP A 688 13.28 5.30 -11.48
C ASP A 688 14.18 6.53 -11.33
N THR A 689 13.64 7.72 -11.62
CA THR A 689 14.37 9.00 -11.56
C THR A 689 14.70 9.44 -10.13
N GLY A 690 13.95 8.94 -9.14
CA GLY A 690 14.02 9.34 -7.74
C GLY A 690 13.77 10.83 -7.52
N THR A 691 14.15 11.34 -6.34
CA THR A 691 14.02 12.77 -6.00
C THR A 691 14.93 13.70 -6.80
N ALA A 692 15.82 13.16 -7.65
CA ALA A 692 16.65 13.96 -8.55
C ALA A 692 15.81 14.58 -9.68
N GLY A 693 14.82 13.84 -10.19
CA GLY A 693 13.98 14.21 -11.33
C GLY A 693 14.72 14.13 -12.67
N ALA A 694 14.10 13.50 -13.66
CA ALA A 694 14.62 13.43 -15.02
C ALA A 694 13.50 13.19 -16.04
N PHE A 695 13.77 13.55 -17.30
CA PHE A 695 12.80 13.38 -18.38
C PHE A 695 13.52 12.95 -19.65
N CYS A 696 12.79 12.27 -20.52
CA CYS A 696 13.29 11.79 -21.79
C CYS A 696 12.22 11.98 -22.86
N GLN A 697 12.67 12.17 -24.10
CA GLN A 697 11.84 12.51 -25.26
C GLN A 697 12.43 11.87 -26.52
N PRO A 698 11.63 11.54 -27.55
CA PRO A 698 12.16 11.19 -28.86
C PRO A 698 12.84 12.42 -29.51
N SER A 699 13.94 12.19 -30.22
CA SER A 699 14.56 13.16 -31.12
C SER A 699 14.29 12.88 -32.60
N GLY A 700 13.76 11.68 -32.89
CA GLY A 700 13.28 11.26 -34.20
C GLY A 700 13.14 9.73 -34.26
N TRP A 701 12.41 9.25 -35.26
CA TRP A 701 12.35 7.82 -35.60
C TRP A 701 12.31 7.62 -37.11
N SER A 702 12.68 6.42 -37.57
CA SER A 702 12.77 6.09 -38.99
C SER A 702 12.85 4.58 -39.23
N GLN A 703 12.31 4.14 -40.37
CA GLN A 703 12.41 2.76 -40.81
C GLN A 703 13.84 2.40 -41.25
N SER A 704 14.31 1.22 -40.85
CA SER A 704 15.53 0.58 -41.32
C SER A 704 15.20 -0.81 -41.87
N GLY A 705 14.84 -0.88 -43.16
CA GLY A 705 14.34 -2.11 -43.77
C GLY A 705 12.97 -2.47 -43.19
N GLY A 706 12.89 -3.61 -42.49
CA GLY A 706 11.68 -4.00 -41.76
C GLY A 706 11.61 -3.49 -40.32
N ASP A 707 12.67 -2.88 -39.80
CA ASP A 707 12.75 -2.46 -38.39
C ASP A 707 12.39 -0.99 -38.23
N GLU A 708 11.95 -0.59 -37.04
CA GLU A 708 11.82 0.82 -36.66
C GLU A 708 13.03 1.23 -35.79
N LEU A 709 13.66 2.37 -36.07
CA LEU A 709 14.73 2.97 -35.28
C LEU A 709 14.21 4.23 -34.59
N ILE A 710 14.39 4.35 -33.28
CA ILE A 710 13.91 5.46 -32.45
C ILE A 710 15.11 6.02 -31.66
N ASP A 711 15.42 7.31 -31.84
CA ASP A 711 16.48 8.00 -31.12
C ASP A 711 15.92 8.75 -29.91
N VAL A 712 16.29 8.33 -28.70
CA VAL A 712 15.82 8.89 -27.44
C VAL A 712 16.85 9.85 -26.84
N ARG A 713 16.41 11.01 -26.35
CA ARG A 713 17.22 11.98 -25.60
C ARG A 713 16.73 12.08 -24.17
N CYS A 714 17.66 12.10 -23.22
CA CYS A 714 17.38 12.13 -21.78
C CYS A 714 18.14 13.26 -21.08
N PHE A 715 17.45 13.94 -20.17
CA PHE A 715 17.95 15.13 -19.48
C PHE A 715 17.68 15.05 -17.97
N THR A 716 18.61 15.60 -17.19
CA THR A 716 18.35 15.98 -15.79
C THR A 716 17.28 17.07 -15.76
N LYS A 717 16.63 17.29 -14.61
CA LYS A 717 15.75 18.45 -14.40
C LYS A 717 16.35 19.83 -14.72
N ALA A 718 17.69 19.94 -14.79
CA ALA A 718 18.38 21.17 -15.18
C ALA A 718 18.60 21.29 -16.70
N GLY A 719 18.14 20.33 -17.51
CA GLY A 719 18.33 20.26 -18.96
C GLY A 719 19.70 19.74 -19.41
N ALA A 720 20.60 19.39 -18.49
CA ALA A 720 21.87 18.75 -18.84
C ALA A 720 21.63 17.28 -19.29
N PRO A 721 22.24 16.80 -20.40
CA PRO A 721 22.10 15.41 -20.85
C PRO A 721 22.51 14.41 -19.77
N THR A 722 21.72 13.35 -19.59
CA THR A 722 22.00 12.29 -18.63
C THR A 722 21.51 10.95 -19.15
N THR A 723 22.26 9.89 -18.87
CA THR A 723 21.74 8.52 -19.00
C THR A 723 20.65 8.31 -17.95
N MET A 724 19.47 7.86 -18.37
CA MET A 724 18.30 7.62 -17.52
C MET A 724 17.47 6.50 -18.13
N ARG A 725 16.79 5.69 -17.31
CA ARG A 725 15.97 4.57 -17.80
C ARG A 725 14.70 5.07 -18.48
N VAL A 726 14.25 4.36 -19.52
CA VAL A 726 13.10 4.80 -20.34
C VAL A 726 12.10 3.70 -20.64
N PHE A 727 10.84 4.09 -20.66
CA PHE A 727 9.80 3.43 -21.42
C PHE A 727 9.68 4.10 -22.79
N VAL A 728 9.57 3.29 -23.84
CA VAL A 728 9.35 3.75 -25.22
C VAL A 728 8.20 2.94 -25.82
N PHE A 729 7.14 3.62 -26.23
CA PHE A 729 6.02 3.06 -26.96
C PHE A 729 6.01 3.62 -28.40
N PHE A 730 5.66 2.78 -29.37
CA PHE A 730 5.51 3.11 -30.78
C PHE A 730 4.22 2.50 -31.34
N ALA A 731 3.50 3.26 -32.17
CA ALA A 731 2.42 2.73 -33.01
C ALA A 731 2.29 3.51 -34.32
N ALA A 732 2.00 2.79 -35.41
CA ALA A 732 1.91 3.34 -36.76
C ALA A 732 0.95 2.55 -37.66
N GLY A 733 0.39 3.22 -38.67
CA GLY A 733 -0.39 2.58 -39.73
C GLY A 733 -1.89 2.86 -39.71
N SER A 734 -2.54 2.64 -40.85
CA SER A 734 -3.88 3.17 -41.16
C SER A 734 -5.03 2.15 -41.07
N GLY A 735 -4.74 0.89 -40.72
CA GLY A 735 -5.74 -0.19 -40.68
C GLY A 735 -6.91 0.07 -39.70
N ALA A 736 -8.13 -0.26 -40.14
CA ALA A 736 -9.31 -0.31 -39.29
C ALA A 736 -9.30 -1.58 -38.41
N ASN A 737 -9.57 -1.46 -37.12
CA ASN A 737 -9.64 -2.62 -36.22
C ASN A 737 -11.05 -3.25 -36.24
N PRO A 738 -11.22 -4.55 -36.56
CA PRO A 738 -12.54 -5.22 -36.57
C PRO A 738 -13.18 -5.45 -35.19
N ILE A 739 -12.66 -4.86 -34.11
CA ILE A 739 -13.12 -5.07 -32.72
C ILE A 739 -13.50 -3.73 -32.06
N ALA A 740 -14.23 -2.86 -32.77
CA ALA A 740 -14.79 -1.65 -32.20
C ALA A 740 -15.98 -1.97 -31.26
N GLY A 741 -15.67 -2.59 -30.12
CA GLY A 741 -16.59 -2.88 -29.02
C GLY A 741 -16.59 -1.80 -27.94
N GLY A 742 -16.63 -0.52 -28.32
CA GLY A 742 -16.97 0.58 -27.41
C GLY A 742 -15.85 1.51 -26.89
N GLY A 743 -14.61 1.42 -27.38
CA GLY A 743 -13.51 2.35 -26.98
C GLY A 743 -12.88 3.10 -28.16
N ALA A 744 -12.16 4.19 -27.88
CA ALA A 744 -11.42 5.00 -28.87
C ALA A 744 -9.87 4.86 -28.78
N ARG A 745 -9.19 5.11 -29.90
CA ARG A 745 -7.72 5.25 -30.04
C ARG A 745 -7.45 6.35 -31.06
N SER A 746 -6.66 7.37 -30.72
CA SER A 746 -6.22 8.39 -31.69
C SER A 746 -4.77 8.84 -31.44
N TYR A 747 -4.05 9.23 -32.48
CA TYR A 747 -2.75 9.88 -32.31
C TYR A 747 -2.55 10.99 -33.34
N VAL A 748 -1.73 11.97 -32.98
CA VAL A 748 -1.22 13.02 -33.87
C VAL A 748 0.23 13.32 -33.56
N VAL A 749 1.01 13.63 -34.61
CA VAL A 749 2.37 14.14 -34.54
C VAL A 749 2.42 15.44 -35.33
N ASP A 750 2.65 16.56 -34.64
CA ASP A 750 2.88 17.87 -35.28
C ASP A 750 4.40 18.09 -35.40
N ASP A 751 4.89 18.04 -36.65
CA ASP A 751 6.29 18.30 -37.01
C ASP A 751 6.52 19.76 -37.49
N GLN A 752 5.46 20.57 -37.52
CA GLN A 752 5.43 21.94 -38.04
C GLN A 752 4.92 22.94 -36.98
N PRO A 753 5.55 23.00 -35.79
CA PRO A 753 5.00 23.64 -34.58
C PRO A 753 4.86 25.16 -34.63
N THR A 754 5.26 25.81 -35.72
CA THR A 754 5.07 27.25 -35.98
C THR A 754 3.91 27.54 -36.95
N THR A 755 3.33 26.52 -37.58
CA THR A 755 2.24 26.65 -38.54
C THR A 755 0.93 26.96 -37.81
N GLY A 756 0.11 27.87 -38.36
CA GLY A 756 -1.13 28.31 -37.70
C GLY A 756 -2.17 27.19 -37.55
N VAL A 757 -2.32 26.35 -38.59
CA VAL A 757 -3.14 25.13 -38.56
C VAL A 757 -2.38 24.04 -39.31
N PHE A 758 -1.97 23.00 -38.59
CA PHE A 758 -1.41 21.78 -39.16
C PHE A 758 -2.56 20.79 -39.43
N VAL A 759 -2.61 20.27 -40.66
CA VAL A 759 -3.57 19.27 -41.11
C VAL A 759 -2.79 17.98 -41.36
N PRO A 760 -2.85 16.99 -40.45
CA PRO A 760 -2.01 15.81 -40.55
C PRO A 760 -2.44 14.91 -41.71
N ASP A 761 -1.47 14.24 -42.32
CA ASP A 761 -1.71 13.12 -43.22
C ASP A 761 -1.80 11.79 -42.45
N TRP A 762 -1.87 10.67 -43.18
CA TRP A 762 -1.98 9.33 -42.59
C TRP A 762 -0.71 8.84 -41.87
N GLN A 763 0.44 9.47 -42.11
CA GLN A 763 1.69 9.18 -41.39
C GLN A 763 1.70 9.92 -40.05
N HIS A 764 1.20 11.15 -40.05
CA HIS A 764 1.19 12.04 -38.89
C HIS A 764 -0.05 11.88 -37.99
N ALA A 765 -1.12 11.21 -38.44
CA ALA A 765 -2.32 11.01 -37.62
C ALA A 765 -3.08 9.70 -37.86
N ARG A 766 -3.80 9.28 -36.82
CA ARG A 766 -4.86 8.27 -36.88
C ARG A 766 -6.01 8.70 -35.97
N ASN A 767 -7.23 8.75 -36.51
CA ASN A 767 -8.45 9.18 -35.80
C ASN A 767 -8.29 10.54 -35.07
N ALA A 768 -7.42 11.42 -35.57
CA ALA A 768 -7.17 12.75 -35.04
C ALA A 768 -7.62 13.82 -36.05
N GLY A 769 -7.91 15.01 -35.54
CA GLY A 769 -8.22 16.20 -36.33
C GLY A 769 -6.99 17.08 -36.54
N ASN A 770 -7.24 18.33 -36.90
CA ASN A 770 -6.17 19.32 -37.08
C ASN A 770 -5.52 19.68 -35.74
N VAL A 771 -4.27 20.14 -35.79
CA VAL A 771 -3.63 20.88 -34.70
C VAL A 771 -3.67 22.37 -35.04
N THR A 772 -4.19 23.20 -34.15
CA THR A 772 -4.25 24.65 -34.31
C THR A 772 -3.31 25.31 -33.31
N ARG A 773 -2.35 26.11 -33.79
CA ARG A 773 -1.43 26.87 -32.93
C ARG A 773 -2.11 28.13 -32.42
N THR A 774 -2.42 28.17 -31.14
CA THR A 774 -3.14 29.28 -30.47
C THR A 774 -2.20 30.35 -29.90
N GLY A 775 -0.90 30.06 -29.81
CA GLY A 775 0.15 30.96 -29.31
C GLY A 775 1.54 30.32 -29.39
N VAL A 776 2.57 31.00 -28.88
CA VAL A 776 3.91 30.40 -28.76
C VAL A 776 3.86 29.26 -27.75
N GLY A 777 4.19 28.04 -28.17
CA GLY A 777 4.11 26.84 -27.33
C GLY A 777 2.68 26.54 -26.86
N ARG A 778 1.66 26.91 -27.63
CA ARG A 778 0.24 26.70 -27.32
C ARG A 778 -0.50 26.13 -28.52
N TYR A 779 -1.19 25.01 -28.32
CA TYR A 779 -1.86 24.27 -29.38
C TYR A 779 -3.22 23.77 -28.91
N THR A 780 -4.15 23.59 -29.85
CA THR A 780 -5.38 22.80 -29.67
C THR A 780 -5.33 21.66 -30.68
N ALA A 781 -5.26 20.42 -30.21
CA ALA A 781 -5.16 19.22 -31.05
C ALA A 781 -6.47 18.43 -31.02
N GLY A 782 -7.05 18.15 -32.19
CA GLY A 782 -8.22 17.25 -32.29
C GLY A 782 -7.81 15.80 -32.06
N LEU A 783 -8.31 15.16 -30.99
CA LEU A 783 -7.95 13.80 -30.58
C LEU A 783 -9.22 13.05 -30.16
N ALA A 784 -9.67 12.10 -30.97
CA ALA A 784 -10.87 11.32 -30.69
C ALA A 784 -10.68 10.47 -29.42
N GLY A 785 -11.65 10.55 -28.50
CA GLY A 785 -11.65 9.90 -27.19
C GLY A 785 -11.06 10.74 -26.06
N ALA A 786 -10.52 11.93 -26.32
CA ALA A 786 -9.78 12.70 -25.32
C ALA A 786 -10.64 13.26 -24.16
N ALA A 787 -11.96 13.25 -24.32
CA ALA A 787 -12.90 13.66 -23.29
C ALA A 787 -12.88 12.74 -22.05
N THR A 788 -12.58 11.45 -22.22
CA THR A 788 -12.62 10.42 -21.16
C THR A 788 -11.38 9.53 -21.11
N GLY A 789 -10.64 9.43 -22.21
CA GLY A 789 -9.43 8.63 -22.32
C GLY A 789 -8.19 9.31 -21.76
N VAL A 790 -7.16 8.50 -21.54
CA VAL A 790 -5.83 8.96 -21.13
C VAL A 790 -5.08 9.56 -22.32
N VAL A 791 -4.47 10.72 -22.12
CA VAL A 791 -3.64 11.45 -23.08
C VAL A 791 -2.17 11.22 -22.74
N GLU A 792 -1.45 10.56 -23.63
CA GLU A 792 0.00 10.45 -23.63
C GLU A 792 0.58 11.59 -24.49
N LEU A 793 1.56 12.33 -23.97
CA LEU A 793 2.17 13.47 -24.67
C LEU A 793 3.68 13.48 -24.46
N THR A 794 4.45 13.64 -25.55
CA THR A 794 5.90 13.83 -25.47
C THR A 794 6.35 14.88 -26.51
N PRO A 795 7.24 15.83 -26.15
CA PRO A 795 7.86 16.70 -27.13
C PRO A 795 8.81 15.90 -28.05
N ILE A 796 9.13 16.45 -29.21
CA ILE A 796 10.05 15.84 -30.17
C ILE A 796 11.21 16.81 -30.43
N GLY A 797 12.44 16.35 -30.24
CA GLY A 797 13.64 17.09 -30.64
C GLY A 797 14.89 16.77 -29.83
N ALA A 798 15.96 17.52 -30.11
CA ALA A 798 17.25 17.37 -29.44
C ALA A 798 17.45 18.31 -28.22
N ASP A 799 16.60 19.33 -28.07
CA ASP A 799 16.63 20.28 -26.95
C ASP A 799 15.74 19.78 -25.79
N PRO A 800 16.07 20.07 -24.52
CA PRO A 800 15.21 19.76 -23.39
C PRO A 800 13.89 20.56 -23.45
N ARG A 801 12.77 19.87 -23.63
CA ARG A 801 11.42 20.45 -23.66
C ARG A 801 10.49 19.72 -22.69
N HIS A 802 9.43 20.41 -22.30
CA HIS A 802 8.32 19.87 -21.53
C HIS A 802 7.03 20.22 -22.24
N CYS A 803 6.07 19.30 -22.33
CA CYS A 803 4.71 19.61 -22.76
C CYS A 803 3.70 19.02 -21.77
N SER A 804 2.60 19.75 -21.55
CA SER A 804 1.49 19.36 -20.67
C SER A 804 0.13 19.61 -21.32
N VAL A 805 -0.88 18.92 -20.81
CA VAL A 805 -2.30 19.19 -21.12
C VAL A 805 -2.76 20.36 -20.26
N VAL A 806 -3.44 21.36 -20.84
CA VAL A 806 -3.99 22.52 -20.09
C VAL A 806 -5.51 22.64 -20.17
N GLY A 807 -6.16 21.85 -21.04
CA GLY A 807 -7.61 21.84 -21.18
C GLY A 807 -8.11 20.69 -22.05
N ARG A 808 -9.39 20.33 -21.90
CA ARG A 808 -10.09 19.31 -22.69
C ARG A 808 -11.45 19.84 -23.13
N HIS A 809 -11.76 19.71 -24.41
CA HIS A 809 -12.94 20.28 -25.06
C HIS A 809 -13.57 19.28 -26.03
N GLY A 810 -14.20 18.23 -25.48
CA GLY A 810 -14.69 17.10 -26.27
C GLY A 810 -13.54 16.28 -26.83
N ASP A 811 -13.58 15.95 -28.13
CA ASP A 811 -12.48 15.30 -28.87
C ASP A 811 -11.36 16.30 -29.22
N SER A 812 -10.98 17.18 -28.30
CA SER A 812 -9.89 18.15 -28.49
C SER A 812 -9.20 18.45 -27.17
N VAL A 813 -7.87 18.59 -27.23
CA VAL A 813 -7.00 18.83 -26.09
C VAL A 813 -6.19 20.09 -26.32
N ASP A 814 -6.17 20.98 -25.33
CA ASP A 814 -5.27 22.12 -25.33
C ASP A 814 -3.93 21.72 -24.71
N LEU A 815 -2.85 22.03 -25.42
CA LEU A 815 -1.48 21.62 -25.12
C LEU A 815 -0.59 22.84 -24.92
N ALA A 816 0.37 22.70 -24.00
CA ALA A 816 1.27 23.75 -23.58
C ALA A 816 2.71 23.23 -23.54
N CYS A 817 3.65 23.90 -24.23
CA CYS A 817 5.05 23.47 -24.30
C CYS A 817 6.04 24.56 -23.85
N PHE A 818 7.08 24.13 -23.14
CA PHE A 818 8.05 24.95 -22.43
C PHE A 818 9.49 24.46 -22.61
N ASP A 819 10.44 25.36 -22.45
CA ASP A 819 11.85 25.02 -22.22
C ASP A 819 12.15 24.72 -20.73
N ASN A 820 13.36 24.24 -20.44
CA ASN A 820 13.84 23.95 -19.08
C ASN A 820 14.04 25.20 -18.20
N HIS A 821 13.80 26.41 -18.72
CA HIS A 821 13.79 27.66 -17.96
C HIS A 821 12.36 28.16 -17.69
N GLY A 822 11.33 27.46 -18.17
CA GLY A 822 9.93 27.83 -18.03
C GLY A 822 9.44 28.88 -19.03
N ALA A 823 10.17 29.13 -20.13
CA ALA A 823 9.69 29.96 -21.23
C ALA A 823 8.84 29.11 -22.20
N ALA A 824 7.66 29.62 -22.58
CA ALA A 824 6.80 28.97 -23.57
C ALA A 824 7.51 28.95 -24.94
N VAL A 825 7.49 27.81 -25.63
CA VAL A 825 8.29 27.59 -26.85
C VAL A 825 7.57 26.69 -27.84
N ASP A 826 7.64 27.04 -29.12
CA ASP A 826 7.16 26.17 -30.19
C ASP A 826 8.08 24.95 -30.32
N THR A 827 7.51 23.75 -30.26
CA THR A 827 8.26 22.49 -30.38
C THR A 827 7.36 21.43 -31.01
N ALA A 828 7.94 20.56 -31.84
CA ALA A 828 7.24 19.40 -32.37
C ALA A 828 6.83 18.49 -31.22
N PHE A 829 5.73 17.75 -31.37
CA PHE A 829 5.23 16.85 -30.32
C PHE A 829 4.48 15.66 -30.90
N ALA A 830 4.45 14.57 -30.14
CA ALA A 830 3.60 13.41 -30.37
C ALA A 830 2.58 13.31 -29.24
N ALA A 831 1.30 13.13 -29.59
CA ALA A 831 0.22 12.90 -28.66
C ALA A 831 -0.59 11.66 -29.06
N SER A 832 -0.96 10.82 -28.09
CA SER A 832 -1.86 9.68 -28.28
C SER A 832 -2.94 9.62 -27.20
N VAL A 833 -4.09 9.05 -27.55
CA VAL A 833 -5.24 8.87 -26.66
C VAL A 833 -5.73 7.43 -26.68
N ALA A 834 -5.92 6.89 -25.49
CA ALA A 834 -6.46 5.55 -25.25
C ALA A 834 -7.69 5.64 -24.33
N ASP A 835 -8.85 5.20 -24.81
CA ASP A 835 -10.13 5.24 -24.08
C ASP A 835 -10.77 3.85 -24.08
N ASN A 836 -11.04 3.31 -22.87
CA ASN A 836 -11.56 1.95 -22.62
C ASN A 836 -10.78 0.80 -23.31
N GLN A 837 -9.53 1.05 -23.72
CA GLN A 837 -8.59 0.09 -24.31
C GLN A 837 -7.16 0.64 -24.25
N ASN A 838 -6.15 -0.18 -24.55
CA ASN A 838 -4.78 0.27 -24.81
C ASN A 838 -4.48 0.30 -26.34
N PHE A 839 -3.33 0.82 -26.75
CA PHE A 839 -2.98 0.91 -28.18
C PHE A 839 -2.66 -0.41 -28.88
N LEU A 840 -2.44 -1.48 -28.13
CA LEU A 840 -1.85 -2.71 -28.62
C LEU A 840 -2.92 -3.57 -29.31
N ASP A 841 -2.61 -4.13 -30.48
CA ASP A 841 -3.58 -4.80 -31.35
C ASP A 841 -3.50 -6.33 -31.22
N ASP A 842 -3.79 -6.85 -30.03
CA ASP A 842 -3.86 -8.31 -29.81
C ASP A 842 -5.02 -8.71 -28.90
N LYS A 843 -5.91 -9.57 -29.44
CA LYS A 843 -7.01 -10.21 -28.71
C LYS A 843 -6.53 -11.19 -27.62
N ARG A 844 -5.26 -11.58 -27.68
CA ARG A 844 -4.61 -12.61 -26.84
C ARG A 844 -3.57 -11.99 -25.90
N LYS A 845 -3.96 -10.90 -25.20
CA LYS A 845 -3.16 -9.98 -24.33
C LYS A 845 -2.66 -8.73 -25.08
N PRO A 846 -3.02 -7.51 -24.64
CA PRO A 846 -2.74 -7.07 -23.26
C PRO A 846 -3.88 -6.29 -22.58
N VAL A 847 -3.76 -6.11 -21.27
CA VAL A 847 -4.68 -5.33 -20.42
C VAL A 847 -3.94 -4.08 -19.97
N GLY A 848 -4.57 -2.92 -20.12
CA GLY A 848 -4.08 -1.70 -19.47
C GLY A 848 -5.03 -1.31 -18.35
N ASP A 849 -4.51 -0.51 -17.43
CA ASP A 849 -5.31 0.38 -16.61
C ASP A 849 -4.91 1.80 -16.96
N TYR A 850 -5.80 2.77 -16.82
CA TYR A 850 -5.40 4.17 -16.85
C TYR A 850 -6.12 4.99 -15.77
N LEU A 851 -5.46 6.09 -15.44
CA LEU A 851 -5.88 7.07 -14.47
C LEU A 851 -5.83 8.45 -15.13
N VAL A 852 -6.92 9.20 -15.00
CA VAL A 852 -6.99 10.65 -15.26
C VAL A 852 -7.35 11.27 -13.92
N THR A 853 -6.41 11.95 -13.26
CA THR A 853 -6.60 12.41 -11.87
C THR A 853 -7.68 13.48 -11.68
N ASN A 854 -7.94 14.28 -12.73
CA ASN A 854 -9.04 15.25 -12.79
C ASN A 854 -10.33 14.68 -13.42
N GLY A 855 -10.33 13.40 -13.80
CA GLY A 855 -11.45 12.74 -14.48
C GLY A 855 -12.54 12.27 -13.51
N ASP A 856 -13.66 11.82 -14.07
CA ASP A 856 -14.66 11.08 -13.31
C ASP A 856 -14.05 9.73 -12.86
N PRO A 857 -14.05 9.36 -11.57
CA PRO A 857 -13.53 8.07 -11.12
C PRO A 857 -14.18 6.85 -11.82
N SER A 858 -15.39 7.00 -12.37
CA SER A 858 -16.07 5.95 -13.14
C SER A 858 -15.58 5.79 -14.59
N THR A 859 -14.76 6.73 -15.12
CA THR A 859 -14.12 6.59 -16.44
C THR A 859 -12.74 5.95 -16.38
N GLN A 860 -12.28 5.52 -15.19
CA GLN A 860 -11.03 4.78 -15.01
C GLN A 860 -11.18 3.34 -15.51
N TRP A 861 -10.22 2.86 -16.30
CA TRP A 861 -10.30 1.54 -16.93
C TRP A 861 -9.70 0.41 -16.07
N ALA A 862 -10.38 -0.73 -16.10
CA ALA A 862 -9.98 -2.08 -15.66
C ALA A 862 -9.64 -2.35 -14.17
N SER A 863 -9.19 -1.39 -13.35
CA SER A 863 -8.74 -1.69 -11.97
C SER A 863 -9.20 -0.78 -10.83
N GLY A 864 -9.81 0.36 -11.11
CA GLY A 864 -10.17 1.38 -10.11
C GLY A 864 -8.95 1.87 -9.31
N PRO A 865 -7.92 2.43 -9.96
CA PRO A 865 -6.68 2.85 -9.30
C PRO A 865 -6.91 3.90 -8.21
N SER A 866 -6.21 3.77 -7.08
CA SER A 866 -6.19 4.76 -6.01
C SER A 866 -4.96 5.67 -6.11
N VAL A 867 -5.10 6.92 -5.65
CA VAL A 867 -4.01 7.91 -5.65
C VAL A 867 -3.86 8.49 -4.26
N ASP A 868 -2.67 8.35 -3.68
CA ASP A 868 -2.28 9.03 -2.44
C ASP A 868 -1.37 10.22 -2.77
N HIS A 869 -1.54 11.34 -2.07
CA HIS A 869 -0.72 12.55 -2.21
C HIS A 869 0.09 12.80 -0.92
N PRO A 870 1.27 12.16 -0.76
CA PRO A 870 2.10 12.29 0.46
C PRO A 870 2.67 13.70 0.69
N SER A 871 3.06 14.41 -0.38
CA SER A 871 3.73 15.70 -0.29
C SER A 871 3.66 16.45 -1.63
N ALA A 872 4.04 17.73 -1.63
CA ALA A 872 3.95 18.58 -2.81
C ALA A 872 4.74 18.02 -4.01
N GLY A 873 4.05 17.81 -5.13
CA GLY A 873 4.60 17.22 -6.36
C GLY A 873 4.94 15.73 -6.26
N GLN A 874 4.43 15.00 -5.27
CA GLN A 874 4.66 13.56 -5.12
C GLN A 874 3.35 12.80 -4.98
N TYR A 875 3.18 11.73 -5.75
CA TYR A 875 1.97 10.91 -5.76
C TYR A 875 2.29 9.42 -5.75
N HIS A 876 1.47 8.63 -5.06
CA HIS A 876 1.49 7.17 -5.13
C HIS A 876 0.22 6.68 -5.81
N VAL A 877 0.37 6.09 -6.99
CA VAL A 877 -0.74 5.45 -7.70
C VAL A 877 -0.69 3.95 -7.44
N THR A 878 -1.77 3.38 -6.94
CA THR A 878 -1.90 1.93 -6.74
C THR A 878 -2.90 1.34 -7.72
N PHE A 879 -2.45 0.42 -8.56
CA PHE A 879 -3.28 -0.33 -9.50
C PHE A 879 -3.58 -1.72 -8.94
N THR A 880 -4.83 -2.18 -9.07
CA THR A 880 -5.22 -3.55 -8.66
C THR A 880 -4.87 -4.63 -9.69
N ASN A 881 -4.03 -4.28 -10.68
CA ASN A 881 -3.35 -5.23 -11.56
C ASN A 881 -1.82 -5.14 -11.35
N GLY A 882 -1.08 -6.16 -11.79
CA GLY A 882 0.39 -6.13 -11.76
C GLY A 882 1.00 -7.36 -12.42
N TYR A 883 1.42 -7.20 -13.67
CA TYR A 883 1.90 -8.27 -14.53
C TYR A 883 3.02 -7.76 -15.48
N PHE A 884 3.82 -8.67 -16.03
CA PHE A 884 4.95 -8.35 -16.92
C PHE A 884 4.84 -9.05 -18.28
N PRO A 885 5.48 -8.51 -19.35
CA PRO A 885 5.98 -7.14 -19.51
C PRO A 885 4.96 -6.04 -19.23
N SER A 886 5.48 -4.88 -18.82
CA SER A 886 4.77 -3.64 -18.45
C SER A 886 5.42 -2.42 -19.13
N THR A 887 4.61 -1.42 -19.48
CA THR A 887 5.06 -0.05 -19.78
C THR A 887 4.20 0.96 -19.04
N VAL A 888 4.79 2.09 -18.65
CA VAL A 888 4.10 3.15 -17.91
C VAL A 888 4.44 4.51 -18.52
N HIS A 889 3.41 5.23 -18.95
CA HIS A 889 3.53 6.58 -19.47
C HIS A 889 2.74 7.54 -18.57
N VAL A 890 3.31 8.72 -18.32
CA VAL A 890 2.67 9.79 -17.52
C VAL A 890 2.78 11.13 -18.24
N THR A 891 1.67 11.86 -18.29
CA THR A 891 1.54 13.20 -18.87
C THR A 891 1.05 14.15 -17.79
N ALA A 892 1.71 15.28 -17.60
CA ALA A 892 1.20 16.29 -16.67
C ALA A 892 0.00 17.05 -17.24
N GLU A 893 -0.95 17.36 -16.37
CA GLU A 893 -1.96 18.40 -16.58
C GLU A 893 -1.58 19.68 -15.81
N GLY A 894 -1.88 20.84 -16.39
CA GLY A 894 -1.60 22.15 -15.83
C GLY A 894 -0.45 22.88 -16.53
N ASP A 895 -0.47 24.21 -16.45
CA ASP A 895 0.44 25.06 -17.20
C ASP A 895 1.86 25.04 -16.62
N GLY A 896 2.88 24.88 -17.48
CA GLY A 896 4.28 24.81 -17.07
C GLY A 896 4.60 23.62 -16.15
N ARG A 897 3.96 22.46 -16.39
CA ARG A 897 4.14 21.22 -15.62
C ARG A 897 4.81 20.12 -16.44
N TYR A 898 5.51 19.22 -15.76
CA TYR A 898 5.83 17.88 -16.28
C TYR A 898 5.82 16.89 -15.11
N CYS A 899 5.64 15.59 -15.41
CA CYS A 899 5.75 14.53 -14.42
C CYS A 899 6.66 13.40 -14.93
N ASP A 900 7.26 12.64 -14.01
CA ASP A 900 8.09 11.47 -14.28
C ASP A 900 7.71 10.28 -13.37
N ILE A 901 8.22 9.09 -13.69
CA ILE A 901 8.04 7.91 -12.84
C ILE A 901 9.21 7.85 -11.83
N ALA A 902 9.08 8.59 -10.73
CA ALA A 902 10.07 8.70 -9.66
C ALA A 902 10.51 7.33 -9.11
N LEU A 903 9.59 6.38 -8.96
CA LEU A 903 9.88 4.97 -8.68
C LEU A 903 8.85 4.07 -9.35
N LEU A 904 9.34 3.09 -10.11
CA LEU A 904 8.53 2.05 -10.71
C LEU A 904 8.51 0.81 -9.80
N ASN A 905 7.34 0.46 -9.28
CA ASN A 905 7.17 -0.60 -8.29
C ASN A 905 6.06 -1.60 -8.73
N ASP A 906 6.15 -2.02 -9.99
CA ASP A 906 5.32 -3.01 -10.68
C ASP A 906 5.64 -4.47 -10.31
N TYR A 907 6.76 -4.72 -9.63
CA TYR A 907 7.18 -6.05 -9.17
C TYR A 907 6.51 -6.53 -7.87
N SER A 908 5.75 -5.66 -7.21
CA SER A 908 5.87 -5.59 -5.75
C SER A 908 4.77 -6.26 -4.95
N PHE A 909 3.61 -6.50 -5.53
CA PHE A 909 2.64 -7.51 -5.12
C PHE A 909 1.77 -7.87 -6.34
N LYS A 910 1.36 -9.13 -6.45
CA LYS A 910 0.39 -9.53 -7.47
C LYS A 910 -0.91 -8.77 -7.23
N ASP A 911 -1.46 -8.18 -8.29
CA ASP A 911 -2.69 -7.36 -8.24
C ASP A 911 -2.58 -6.14 -7.29
N ASN A 912 -1.36 -5.61 -7.10
CA ASN A 912 -1.06 -4.39 -6.32
C ASN A 912 0.28 -3.80 -6.81
N THR A 913 0.23 -3.21 -8.00
CA THR A 913 1.32 -2.39 -8.56
C THR A 913 1.28 -1.02 -7.91
N LYS A 914 2.44 -0.52 -7.47
CA LYS A 914 2.57 0.89 -7.07
C LYS A 914 3.43 1.64 -8.06
N ILE A 915 3.00 2.83 -8.45
CA ILE A 915 3.75 3.75 -9.31
C ILE A 915 3.91 5.05 -8.52
N TYR A 916 5.14 5.50 -8.34
CA TYR A 916 5.44 6.75 -7.65
C TYR A 916 5.68 7.80 -8.75
N VAL A 917 4.83 8.82 -8.79
CA VAL A 917 4.90 9.89 -9.78
C VAL A 917 5.48 11.13 -9.10
N GLY A 918 6.53 11.69 -9.71
CA GLY A 918 7.06 13.01 -9.36
C GLY A 918 6.52 14.04 -10.35
N CYS A 919 5.97 15.15 -9.88
CA CYS A 919 5.50 16.25 -10.72
C CYS A 919 6.22 17.55 -10.35
N TYR A 920 6.53 18.34 -11.38
CA TYR A 920 7.45 19.46 -11.29
C TYR A 920 6.96 20.67 -12.11
N THR A 921 7.48 21.86 -11.77
CA THR A 921 7.50 23.00 -12.70
C THR A 921 8.39 22.70 -13.90
N ALA A 922 8.20 23.41 -15.01
CA ALA A 922 9.13 23.42 -16.15
C ALA A 922 10.58 23.82 -15.79
N THR A 923 10.82 24.38 -14.60
CA THR A 923 12.14 24.70 -14.04
C THR A 923 12.69 23.60 -13.10
N GLY A 924 12.02 22.46 -12.97
CA GLY A 924 12.47 21.29 -12.21
C GLY A 924 12.25 21.35 -10.69
N ALA A 925 11.42 22.26 -10.18
CA ALA A 925 11.01 22.28 -8.77
C ALA A 925 9.77 21.41 -8.56
N LEU A 926 9.74 20.59 -7.50
CA LEU A 926 8.56 19.79 -7.15
C LEU A 926 7.32 20.69 -6.98
N ALA A 927 6.22 20.33 -7.63
CA ALA A 927 4.98 21.10 -7.58
C ALA A 927 3.78 20.22 -7.95
N ASP A 928 2.66 20.48 -7.27
CA ASP A 928 1.42 19.76 -7.54
C ASP A 928 0.93 19.99 -8.96
N ALA A 929 0.57 18.89 -9.61
CA ALA A 929 -0.02 18.81 -10.93
C ALA A 929 -0.97 17.63 -10.94
N ALA A 930 -2.12 17.81 -11.59
CA ALA A 930 -2.86 16.65 -12.06
C ALA A 930 -2.05 15.98 -13.18
N PHE A 931 -2.37 14.73 -13.48
CA PHE A 931 -1.73 13.96 -14.52
C PHE A 931 -2.64 12.84 -15.05
N ASP A 932 -2.24 12.40 -16.23
CA ASP A 932 -2.72 11.24 -16.95
C ASP A 932 -1.66 10.14 -16.86
N LEU A 933 -2.06 8.91 -16.54
CA LEU A 933 -1.15 7.78 -16.40
C LEU A 933 -1.75 6.55 -17.10
N LEU A 934 -1.06 6.04 -18.11
CA LEU A 934 -1.35 4.76 -18.75
C LEU A 934 -0.38 3.68 -18.24
N TYR A 935 -0.91 2.68 -17.53
CA TYR A 935 -0.19 1.45 -17.21
C TYR A 935 -0.64 0.36 -18.17
N THR A 936 0.25 -0.16 -19.02
CA THR A 936 -0.09 -1.22 -19.98
C THR A 936 0.71 -2.49 -19.69
N SER A 937 0.03 -3.64 -19.65
CA SER A 937 0.65 -4.91 -19.26
C SER A 937 0.10 -6.15 -19.97
N THR A 938 0.94 -7.16 -20.23
CA THR A 938 0.51 -8.40 -20.88
C THR A 938 -0.12 -9.41 -19.90
N ARG A 939 -1.34 -9.12 -19.40
CA ARG A 939 -2.18 -10.09 -18.65
C ARG A 939 -3.02 -10.95 -19.59
N ILE A 940 -3.07 -12.28 -19.37
CA ILE A 940 -4.12 -13.17 -19.92
C ILE A 940 -5.13 -13.42 -18.79
N TYR A 941 -6.40 -13.39 -19.14
CA TYR A 941 -7.52 -13.86 -18.33
C TYR A 941 -7.81 -15.33 -18.68
#